data_AF-A0A1M4VXV4-F1
#
_entry.id   AF-A0A1M4VXV4-F1
#
_cell.length_a   1.000
_cell.length_b   1.000
_cell.length_c   1.000
_cell.angle_alpha   90.00
_cell.angle_beta   90.00
_cell.angle_gamma   90.00
#
_symmetry.space_group_name_H-M   'P 1'
#
loop_
_entity.id
_entity.type
_entity.pdbx_description
1 polymer ?
#
loop_
_entity_poly.entity_id
_entity_poly.type
_entity_poly.pdbx_seq_one_letter_code
_entity_poly.pdbx_strand_id
1 'polypeptide(L)'
;MNNVSNEFRRQLSTDNRNYQLYVKIVLSDGRELHIENKDIWENGFKIEDAVSGDSCFDIGAAIINKFSLTLNNIDENFSKYNFNGAVVTALVGLSFHGKTEKIQKGIYTVDETSYDGAVIKLECLDNLCKFEKSYRTSTLQYPATIGEIVRDACECCGTPLLSTVFDGSTETVRERPDDEALTFLQVISWCAQRCCKFARCDEYGRLVIGWYNTEAFADMGLIDGGRFDKGAVLPELFPYLNTTTGMSCLRDNVKQDDGTDTIAGVSWFKFNGKTCETLYVSGNHWIGLSSSAEELKVCRRDGAMYYLYRQEGAVSGRRFLKIRWEGYTAYNKTEEQYALKFELFLLEPGILYLNVLQTPTNKSYLGTSSLVCGDSTINLSVADGTGSGSGIILVSDSDGRNWEKAEPGKLPVTYFTGDFADGGDFNHYDAGHTHDAGVFENMETFHHIFAVSSLNISTDNVAVTGIKVTAGENEQEKSFLYGSEGYVLSVSENKLIHADEVMSVAEFIGSRAVGLCFRPFSCSCLSDPTMEAGDLCFITDGKQNSYKSFITRHIFQPGGYQSVQCSAETPSRNQADSYSDMTKAIVEAKKNTQNQISNYNIAVQMLTSLMTQAFGVYKTEEIQDDGSIIYYMHNKPTLEESQTIWKMTANAFAVSTDGGKNWNAGMDSSGNAVVNVLSAIGITADWIRAGEMSADRIKGGTLTLGGSGNQGGVLKVQDASGSQVGIWDKDGINVKKGTFSGSLDAATGTFRGALNAATGTFKGSLSAATGTFSGMLSAATGTFTGKIMSDNGWHWVQIDNGYMQGGESNRDFTGYVAFNTIAASTGTYGTRIAGKGILALLSRDIGVASYASINSDVTVTTGESGSIFVATDLEIEALDDGGVSWSYTNRTLTFEKGLMVTAI
;
A
#
# COMPACT_ATOMS: atom_id res chain seq x y z
N MET A 1 -10.04 -2.06 25.67
CA MET A 1 -10.18 -3.34 26.38
C MET A 1 -11.34 -3.22 27.35
N ASN A 2 -12.23 -4.21 27.39
CA ASN A 2 -13.34 -4.22 28.35
C ASN A 2 -12.81 -4.41 29.78
N ASN A 3 -13.25 -3.54 30.70
CA ASN A 3 -12.88 -3.66 32.09
C ASN A 3 -13.71 -4.76 32.77
N VAL A 4 -13.03 -5.72 33.40
CA VAL A 4 -13.62 -6.90 34.04
C VAL A 4 -12.95 -7.14 35.38
N SER A 5 -13.57 -7.91 36.26
CA SER A 5 -12.94 -8.21 37.54
C SER A 5 -11.65 -9.04 37.37
N ASN A 6 -10.73 -8.88 38.32
CA ASN A 6 -9.52 -9.70 38.40
C ASN A 6 -9.83 -11.20 38.49
N GLU A 7 -10.99 -11.57 39.04
CA GLU A 7 -11.43 -12.96 39.06
C GLU A 7 -11.85 -13.45 37.67
N PHE A 8 -12.56 -12.64 36.88
CA PHE A 8 -12.87 -12.97 35.49
C PHE A 8 -11.58 -13.23 34.69
N ARG A 9 -10.58 -12.34 34.80
CA ARG A 9 -9.26 -12.53 34.15
C ARG A 9 -8.56 -13.79 34.63
N ARG A 10 -8.60 -14.08 35.93
CA ARG A 10 -8.05 -15.32 36.50
C ARG A 10 -8.70 -16.56 35.91
N GLN A 11 -10.02 -16.57 35.78
CA GLN A 11 -10.74 -17.69 35.14
C GLN A 11 -10.31 -17.88 33.68
N LEU A 12 -10.09 -16.79 32.94
CA LEU A 12 -9.55 -16.86 31.58
C LEU A 12 -8.14 -17.45 31.54
N SER A 13 -7.28 -17.10 32.50
CA SER A 13 -5.91 -17.64 32.61
C SER A 13 -5.86 -19.14 32.96
N THR A 14 -6.92 -19.68 33.57
CA THR A 14 -7.06 -21.12 33.87
C THR A 14 -7.83 -21.88 32.78
N ASP A 15 -7.90 -21.33 31.56
CA ASP A 15 -8.63 -21.90 30.42
C ASP A 15 -10.13 -22.15 30.65
N ASN A 16 -10.76 -21.48 31.63
CA ASN A 16 -12.20 -21.58 31.80
C ASN A 16 -12.90 -20.80 30.68
N ARG A 17 -13.53 -21.52 29.75
CA ARG A 17 -14.27 -20.98 28.59
C ARG A 17 -15.75 -21.36 28.61
N ASN A 18 -16.27 -21.73 29.79
CA ASN A 18 -17.67 -22.12 29.98
C ASN A 18 -18.59 -20.89 30.00
N TYR A 19 -18.72 -20.23 28.86
CA TYR A 19 -19.48 -19.00 28.71
C TYR A 19 -21.00 -19.23 28.80
N GLN A 20 -21.65 -18.36 29.57
CA GLN A 20 -23.09 -18.22 29.61
C GLN A 20 -23.49 -17.07 28.69
N LEU A 21 -24.15 -17.38 27.60
CA LEU A 21 -24.59 -16.44 26.59
C LEU A 21 -25.96 -15.90 26.95
N TYR A 22 -26.10 -14.58 26.90
CA TYR A 22 -27.36 -13.90 27.11
C TYR A 22 -27.59 -12.95 25.95
N VAL A 23 -28.75 -13.06 25.30
CA VAL A 23 -29.17 -12.09 24.29
C VAL A 23 -30.53 -11.53 24.67
N LYS A 24 -30.60 -10.20 24.76
CA LYS A 24 -31.87 -9.49 24.90
C LYS A 24 -32.30 -9.02 23.51
N ILE A 25 -33.46 -9.48 23.03
CA ILE A 25 -34.05 -9.03 21.77
C ILE A 25 -35.28 -8.20 22.08
N VAL A 26 -35.30 -6.94 21.66
CA VAL A 26 -36.46 -6.06 21.74
C VAL A 26 -37.05 -5.96 20.35
N LEU A 27 -38.24 -6.55 20.15
CA LEU A 27 -38.95 -6.53 18.88
C LEU A 27 -39.46 -5.12 18.55
N SER A 28 -39.77 -4.87 17.28
CA SER A 28 -40.28 -3.58 16.79
C SER A 28 -41.60 -3.13 17.42
N ASP A 29 -42.34 -4.06 18.03
CA ASP A 29 -43.57 -3.78 18.80
C ASP A 29 -43.34 -3.58 20.31
N GLY A 30 -42.08 -3.57 20.74
CA GLY A 30 -41.67 -3.36 22.13
C GLY A 30 -41.63 -4.62 22.99
N ARG A 31 -41.98 -5.80 22.47
CA ARG A 31 -41.85 -7.06 23.24
C ARG A 31 -40.38 -7.42 23.45
N GLU A 32 -40.05 -7.78 24.69
CA GLU A 32 -38.71 -8.25 25.05
C GLU A 32 -38.64 -9.78 25.09
N LEU A 33 -37.63 -10.34 24.44
CA LEU A 33 -37.28 -11.75 24.49
C LEU A 33 -35.90 -11.90 25.16
N HIS A 34 -35.80 -12.87 26.06
CA HIS A 34 -34.55 -13.22 26.73
C HIS A 34 -34.10 -14.58 26.24
N ILE A 35 -32.96 -14.60 25.55
CA ILE A 35 -32.37 -15.78 24.94
C ILE A 35 -31.17 -16.19 25.78
N GLU A 36 -31.11 -17.45 26.15
CA GLU A 36 -30.00 -18.05 26.90
C GLU A 36 -29.36 -19.19 26.10
N ASN A 37 -28.26 -19.80 26.58
CA ASN A 37 -27.55 -20.87 25.86
C ASN A 37 -28.46 -21.97 25.27
N LYS A 38 -29.51 -22.37 25.99
CA LYS A 38 -30.46 -23.42 25.55
C LYS A 38 -31.24 -23.04 24.30
N ASP A 39 -31.43 -21.75 24.08
CA ASP A 39 -32.22 -21.16 22.99
C ASP A 39 -31.34 -20.84 21.78
N ILE A 40 -30.02 -20.99 21.91
CA ILE A 40 -29.02 -20.69 20.87
C ILE A 40 -28.56 -22.03 20.26
N TRP A 41 -28.52 -22.10 18.93
CA TRP A 41 -27.98 -23.25 18.22
C TRP A 41 -26.47 -23.40 18.46
N GLU A 42 -25.94 -24.60 18.31
CA GLU A 42 -24.50 -24.82 18.45
C GLU A 42 -23.70 -23.91 17.49
N ASN A 43 -22.68 -23.21 18.01
CA ASN A 43 -21.91 -22.18 17.28
C ASN A 43 -22.74 -21.01 16.72
N GLY A 44 -23.96 -20.83 17.21
CA GLY A 44 -24.92 -19.82 16.76
C GLY A 44 -24.70 -18.42 17.32
N PHE A 45 -23.53 -18.10 17.88
CA PHE A 45 -23.23 -16.77 18.43
C PHE A 45 -21.87 -16.33 17.89
N LYS A 46 -21.85 -15.29 17.06
CA LYS A 46 -20.62 -14.82 16.41
C LYS A 46 -20.62 -13.30 16.32
N ILE A 47 -19.51 -12.67 16.73
CA ILE A 47 -19.32 -11.22 16.60
C ILE A 47 -18.12 -10.97 15.69
N GLU A 48 -18.31 -10.13 14.67
CA GLU A 48 -17.26 -9.64 13.78
C GLU A 48 -17.04 -8.16 14.06
N ASP A 49 -15.86 -7.81 14.56
CA ASP A 49 -15.48 -6.46 14.98
C ASP A 49 -14.18 -6.03 14.29
N ALA A 50 -14.19 -4.86 13.64
CA ALA A 50 -13.05 -4.34 12.90
C ALA A 50 -12.95 -2.81 12.92
N VAL A 51 -11.71 -2.31 12.92
CA VAL A 51 -11.36 -0.89 12.80
C VAL A 51 -10.41 -0.63 11.61
N SER A 52 -10.18 -1.64 10.77
CA SER A 52 -9.54 -1.52 9.46
C SER A 52 -10.06 -2.60 8.50
N GLY A 53 -9.98 -2.35 7.20
CA GLY A 53 -10.34 -3.27 6.13
C GLY A 53 -9.45 -4.51 6.12
N ASP A 54 -9.79 -5.46 5.25
CA ASP A 54 -8.99 -6.68 5.13
C ASP A 54 -7.65 -6.37 4.48
N SER A 55 -6.56 -6.87 5.08
CA SER A 55 -5.19 -6.68 4.58
C SER A 55 -4.68 -5.23 4.57
N CYS A 56 -5.39 -4.25 5.14
CA CYS A 56 -4.94 -2.86 5.25
C CYS A 56 -4.94 -2.37 6.69
N PHE A 57 -4.11 -1.35 6.95
CA PHE A 57 -4.09 -0.60 8.20
C PHE A 57 -4.61 0.80 7.89
N ASP A 58 -5.86 1.08 8.23
CA ASP A 58 -6.59 2.24 7.73
C ASP A 58 -6.56 3.42 8.68
N ILE A 59 -6.53 4.62 8.10
CA ILE A 59 -6.82 5.87 8.80
C ILE A 59 -8.25 6.27 8.41
N GLY A 60 -9.09 6.55 9.41
CA GLY A 60 -10.48 6.98 9.20
C GLY A 60 -11.47 5.88 8.83
N ALA A 61 -11.17 4.62 9.12
CA ALA A 61 -12.11 3.53 8.92
C ALA A 61 -13.41 3.76 9.70
N ALA A 62 -14.55 3.48 9.07
CA ALA A 62 -15.88 3.47 9.67
C ALA A 62 -16.60 2.19 9.23
N ILE A 63 -16.33 1.09 9.92
CA ILE A 63 -16.77 -0.26 9.53
C ILE A 63 -17.99 -0.65 10.37
N ILE A 64 -19.07 -1.04 9.68
CA ILE A 64 -20.28 -1.55 10.33
C ILE A 64 -19.99 -2.97 10.82
N ASN A 65 -19.94 -3.15 12.13
CA ASN A 65 -19.69 -4.44 12.76
C ASN A 65 -20.95 -5.32 12.72
N LYS A 66 -20.74 -6.64 12.80
CA LYS A 66 -21.81 -7.64 12.62
C LYS A 66 -21.91 -8.57 13.82
N PHE A 67 -23.14 -8.89 14.22
CA PHE A 67 -23.47 -9.95 15.16
C PHE A 67 -24.42 -10.96 14.51
N SER A 68 -23.98 -12.20 14.40
CA SER A 68 -24.79 -13.30 13.86
C SER A 68 -25.30 -14.17 15.02
N LEU A 69 -26.62 -14.31 15.11
CA LEU A 69 -27.31 -15.13 16.11
C LEU A 69 -28.14 -16.21 15.41
N THR A 70 -27.91 -17.48 15.74
CA THR A 70 -28.73 -18.60 15.31
C THR A 70 -29.51 -19.14 16.50
N LEU A 71 -30.83 -18.96 16.47
CA LEU A 71 -31.76 -19.47 17.48
C LEU A 71 -32.13 -20.92 17.19
N ASN A 72 -32.17 -21.74 18.24
CA ASN A 72 -32.74 -23.07 18.20
C ASN A 72 -34.26 -22.96 18.15
N ASN A 73 -34.87 -23.43 17.07
CA ASN A 73 -36.30 -23.34 16.81
C ASN A 73 -36.93 -24.70 16.48
N ILE A 74 -36.34 -25.82 16.94
CA ILE A 74 -36.89 -27.18 16.74
C ILE A 74 -38.33 -27.29 17.23
N ASP A 75 -38.64 -26.66 18.37
CA ASP A 75 -39.97 -26.68 18.98
C ASP A 75 -40.88 -25.52 18.50
N GLU A 76 -40.49 -24.80 17.44
CA GLU A 76 -41.20 -23.63 16.88
C GLU A 76 -41.50 -22.49 17.88
N ASN A 77 -40.76 -22.43 18.99
CA ASN A 77 -40.96 -21.45 20.07
C ASN A 77 -40.81 -19.99 19.61
N PHE A 78 -40.03 -19.75 18.54
CA PHE A 78 -39.70 -18.43 18.04
C PHE A 78 -40.38 -18.07 16.70
N SER A 79 -40.98 -19.04 15.99
CA SER A 79 -41.61 -18.85 14.68
C SER A 79 -42.73 -17.80 14.66
N LYS A 80 -43.33 -17.50 15.82
CA LYS A 80 -44.42 -16.53 15.98
C LYS A 80 -43.96 -15.07 16.02
N TYR A 81 -42.66 -14.81 16.14
CA TYR A 81 -42.11 -13.47 16.28
C TYR A 81 -41.60 -12.93 14.94
N ASN A 82 -41.76 -11.63 14.73
CA ASN A 82 -41.15 -10.92 13.61
C ASN A 82 -39.91 -10.18 14.12
N PHE A 83 -38.73 -10.61 13.68
CA PHE A 83 -37.44 -10.07 14.09
C PHE A 83 -36.97 -8.86 13.27
N ASN A 84 -37.68 -8.48 12.20
CA ASN A 84 -37.25 -7.39 11.32
C ASN A 84 -37.16 -6.06 12.09
N GLY A 85 -35.97 -5.44 12.08
CA GLY A 85 -35.68 -4.19 12.79
C GLY A 85 -35.58 -4.33 14.31
N ALA A 86 -35.59 -5.55 14.86
CA ALA A 86 -35.45 -5.76 16.29
C ALA A 86 -34.06 -5.32 16.80
N VAL A 87 -34.02 -4.81 18.03
CA VAL A 87 -32.76 -4.40 18.69
C VAL A 87 -32.24 -5.56 19.54
N VAL A 88 -30.99 -5.91 19.34
CA VAL A 88 -30.34 -7.09 19.93
C VAL A 88 -29.18 -6.62 20.80
N THR A 89 -29.22 -6.93 22.09
CA THR A 89 -28.09 -6.69 23.02
C THR A 89 -27.43 -8.02 23.36
N ALA A 90 -26.16 -8.16 23.01
CA ALA A 90 -25.39 -9.38 23.23
C ALA A 90 -24.55 -9.25 24.52
N LEU A 91 -24.63 -10.25 25.39
CA LEU A 91 -23.81 -10.34 26.61
C LEU A 91 -23.18 -11.73 26.76
N VAL A 92 -21.96 -11.75 27.28
CA VAL A 92 -21.22 -12.96 27.60
C VAL A 92 -20.94 -12.98 29.09
N GLY A 93 -21.35 -14.04 29.78
CA GLY A 93 -21.16 -14.22 31.20
C GLY A 93 -20.21 -15.36 31.54
N LEU A 94 -19.56 -15.25 32.68
CA LEU A 94 -18.74 -16.32 33.27
C LEU A 94 -19.11 -16.49 34.75
N SER A 95 -19.29 -17.74 35.17
CA SER A 95 -19.70 -18.06 36.54
C SER A 95 -18.51 -18.50 37.39
N PHE A 96 -18.34 -17.87 38.54
CA PHE A 96 -17.35 -18.23 39.56
C PHE A 96 -17.86 -17.86 40.95
N HIS A 97 -17.52 -18.68 41.95
CA HIS A 97 -17.97 -18.51 43.35
C HIS A 97 -19.49 -18.33 43.52
N GLY A 98 -20.30 -18.99 42.69
CA GLY A 98 -21.77 -18.90 42.73
C GLY A 98 -22.35 -17.57 42.24
N LYS A 99 -21.54 -16.71 41.61
CA LYS A 99 -21.95 -15.47 40.94
C LYS A 99 -21.62 -15.53 39.46
N THR A 100 -22.42 -14.87 38.63
CA THR A 100 -22.15 -14.67 37.20
C THR A 100 -21.78 -13.21 36.98
N GLU A 101 -20.57 -12.96 36.49
CA GLU A 101 -20.19 -11.66 35.95
C GLU A 101 -20.53 -11.65 34.45
N LYS A 102 -21.16 -10.58 33.97
CA LYS A 102 -21.62 -10.43 32.58
C LYS A 102 -20.93 -9.23 31.93
N ILE A 103 -20.45 -9.43 30.72
CA ILE A 103 -19.84 -8.40 29.86
C ILE A 103 -20.79 -8.17 28.68
N GLN A 104 -21.20 -6.92 28.47
CA GLN A 104 -21.93 -6.56 27.27
C GLN A 104 -20.96 -6.45 26.09
N LYS A 105 -21.32 -7.02 24.95
CA LYS A 105 -20.47 -7.05 23.75
C LYS A 105 -20.92 -6.15 22.62
N GLY A 106 -22.18 -5.68 22.67
CA GLY A 106 -22.68 -4.73 21.69
C GLY A 106 -24.20 -4.62 21.67
N ILE A 107 -24.67 -3.55 21.03
CA ILE A 107 -26.06 -3.33 20.66
C ILE A 107 -26.14 -3.29 19.14
N TYR A 108 -27.00 -4.15 18.59
CA TYR A 108 -27.15 -4.38 17.15
C TYR A 108 -28.62 -4.25 16.75
N THR A 109 -28.87 -4.02 15.46
CA THR A 109 -30.20 -4.03 14.85
C THR A 109 -30.26 -5.17 13.84
N VAL A 110 -31.32 -5.98 13.88
CA VAL A 110 -31.53 -7.06 12.90
C VAL A 110 -31.71 -6.46 11.51
N ASP A 111 -30.83 -6.85 10.60
CA ASP A 111 -30.80 -6.42 9.19
C ASP A 111 -31.38 -7.51 8.28
N GLU A 112 -30.94 -8.75 8.46
CA GLU A 112 -31.46 -9.90 7.71
C GLU A 112 -31.93 -11.02 8.65
N THR A 113 -32.96 -11.74 8.22
CA THR A 113 -33.47 -12.92 8.92
C THR A 113 -33.66 -14.07 7.93
N SER A 114 -33.19 -15.26 8.30
CA SER A 114 -33.45 -16.49 7.54
C SER A 114 -34.07 -17.58 8.41
N TYR A 115 -34.94 -18.38 7.80
CA TYR A 115 -35.71 -19.44 8.46
C TYR A 115 -35.43 -20.77 7.77
N ASP A 116 -34.93 -21.74 8.53
CA ASP A 116 -34.62 -23.09 8.03
C ASP A 116 -35.27 -24.14 8.94
N GLY A 117 -36.59 -23.99 9.18
CA GLY A 117 -37.42 -24.85 10.01
C GLY A 117 -36.97 -24.97 11.47
N ALA A 118 -35.94 -25.79 11.69
CA ALA A 118 -35.31 -26.06 12.98
C ALA A 118 -34.48 -24.89 13.54
N VAL A 119 -34.11 -23.90 12.71
CA VAL A 119 -33.33 -22.74 13.17
C VAL A 119 -33.83 -21.42 12.56
N ILE A 120 -33.59 -20.32 13.29
CA ILE A 120 -33.77 -18.95 12.81
C ILE A 120 -32.43 -18.24 12.91
N LYS A 121 -31.91 -17.67 11.81
CA LYS A 121 -30.66 -16.90 11.83
C LYS A 121 -30.97 -15.42 11.70
N LEU A 122 -30.39 -14.62 12.58
CA LEU A 122 -30.46 -13.17 12.61
C LEU A 122 -29.06 -12.62 12.32
N GLU A 123 -28.93 -11.89 11.22
CA GLU A 123 -27.76 -11.08 10.94
C GLU A 123 -28.04 -9.66 11.40
N CYS A 124 -27.27 -9.22 12.39
CA CYS A 124 -27.49 -7.94 13.05
C CYS A 124 -26.29 -7.02 12.79
N LEU A 125 -26.56 -5.74 12.56
CA LEU A 125 -25.55 -4.71 12.33
C LEU A 125 -25.47 -3.76 13.52
N ASP A 126 -24.27 -3.29 13.86
CA ASP A 126 -24.12 -2.30 14.93
C ASP A 126 -24.74 -0.94 14.57
N ASN A 127 -24.79 -0.01 15.54
CA ASN A 127 -25.41 1.30 15.31
C ASN A 127 -24.69 2.18 14.28
N LEU A 128 -23.53 1.76 13.74
CA LEU A 128 -22.87 2.48 12.67
C LEU A 128 -23.66 2.38 11.36
N CYS A 129 -24.49 1.35 11.19
CA CYS A 129 -25.39 1.21 10.02
C CYS A 129 -26.37 2.37 9.87
N LYS A 130 -26.76 3.02 10.98
CA LYS A 130 -27.68 4.16 10.98
C LYS A 130 -27.12 5.39 10.24
N PHE A 131 -25.79 5.47 10.11
CA PHE A 131 -25.12 6.55 9.39
C PHE A 131 -25.14 6.37 7.86
N GLU A 132 -25.66 5.25 7.33
CA GLU A 132 -25.91 5.11 5.89
C GLU A 132 -27.02 6.04 5.37
N LYS A 133 -27.71 6.77 6.27
CA LYS A 133 -28.65 7.83 5.94
C LYS A 133 -27.98 8.94 5.12
N SER A 134 -28.75 9.53 4.21
CA SER A 134 -28.29 10.65 3.37
C SER A 134 -27.90 11.87 4.20
N TYR A 135 -26.73 12.42 3.91
CA TYR A 135 -26.19 13.62 4.54
C TYR A 135 -27.06 14.86 4.28
N ARG A 136 -27.90 14.86 3.23
CA ARG A 136 -28.84 15.96 2.92
C ARG A 136 -29.80 16.30 4.05
N THR A 137 -30.03 15.37 4.97
CA THR A 137 -30.91 15.62 6.12
C THR A 137 -30.26 16.47 7.22
N SER A 138 -28.93 16.65 7.18
CA SER A 138 -28.21 17.58 8.04
C SER A 138 -28.56 19.03 7.71
N THR A 139 -28.76 19.84 8.75
CA THR A 139 -29.00 21.29 8.63
C THR A 139 -27.81 22.13 9.10
N LEU A 140 -26.71 21.47 9.47
CA LEU A 140 -25.49 22.08 9.97
C LEU A 140 -24.92 23.09 8.96
N GLN A 141 -24.65 24.30 9.45
CA GLN A 141 -24.03 25.37 8.69
C GLN A 141 -22.51 25.27 8.79
N TYR A 142 -21.83 25.54 7.69
CA TYR A 142 -20.36 25.60 7.62
C TYR A 142 -19.92 27.07 7.55
N PRO A 143 -18.72 27.42 8.05
CA PRO A 143 -17.69 26.54 8.61
C PRO A 143 -18.10 25.90 9.94
N ALA A 144 -17.76 24.63 10.12
CA ALA A 144 -18.07 23.84 11.31
C ALA A 144 -16.87 23.04 11.78
N THR A 145 -16.72 22.87 13.09
CA THR A 145 -15.69 21.99 13.65
C THR A 145 -16.02 20.52 13.40
N ILE A 146 -15.00 19.67 13.35
CA ILE A 146 -15.20 18.22 13.20
C ILE A 146 -16.10 17.68 14.34
N GLY A 147 -15.94 18.18 15.57
CA GLY A 147 -16.80 17.82 16.70
C GLY A 147 -18.25 18.23 16.54
N GLU A 148 -18.54 19.33 15.84
CA GLU A 148 -19.92 19.73 15.49
C GLU A 148 -20.50 18.84 14.40
N ILE A 149 -19.71 18.52 13.36
CA ILE A 149 -20.12 17.64 12.27
C ILE A 149 -20.47 16.23 12.79
N VAL A 150 -19.60 15.65 13.63
CA VAL A 150 -19.83 14.33 14.23
C VAL A 150 -21.08 14.34 15.13
N ARG A 151 -21.32 15.44 15.86
CA ARG A 151 -22.50 15.58 16.72
C ARG A 151 -23.79 15.71 15.92
N ASP A 152 -23.82 16.55 14.89
CA ASP A 152 -24.96 16.67 13.96
C ASP A 152 -25.27 15.33 13.29
N ALA A 153 -24.23 14.58 12.89
CA ALA A 153 -24.39 13.24 12.33
C ALA A 153 -25.04 12.27 13.33
N CYS A 154 -24.58 12.26 14.57
CA CYS A 154 -25.16 11.46 15.66
C CYS A 154 -26.63 11.82 15.92
N GLU A 155 -26.97 13.11 15.98
CA GLU A 155 -28.34 13.59 16.18
C GLU A 155 -29.25 13.21 15.00
N CYS A 156 -28.79 13.42 13.76
CA CYS A 156 -29.54 13.09 12.55
C CYS A 156 -29.76 11.58 12.37
N CYS A 157 -28.85 10.75 12.86
CA CYS A 157 -28.90 9.29 12.74
C CYS A 157 -29.46 8.58 13.98
N GLY A 158 -29.71 9.30 15.08
CA GLY A 158 -30.24 8.72 16.31
C GLY A 158 -29.25 7.78 17.02
N THR A 159 -27.96 8.09 16.96
CA THR A 159 -26.89 7.33 17.61
C THR A 159 -26.21 8.19 18.67
N PRO A 160 -26.16 7.78 19.95
CA PRO A 160 -25.47 8.56 20.97
C PRO A 160 -23.97 8.66 20.69
N LEU A 161 -23.34 9.76 21.08
CA LEU A 161 -21.89 9.97 20.96
C LEU A 161 -21.22 9.72 22.31
N LEU A 162 -20.14 8.92 22.35
CA LEU A 162 -19.41 8.63 23.59
C LEU A 162 -18.77 9.88 24.19
N SER A 163 -18.05 10.64 23.36
CA SER A 163 -17.39 11.88 23.74
C SER A 163 -17.53 12.91 22.64
N THR A 164 -17.91 14.12 23.03
CA THR A 164 -17.97 15.30 22.14
C THR A 164 -16.60 15.95 21.96
N VAL A 165 -15.60 15.53 22.75
CA VAL A 165 -14.23 16.04 22.72
C VAL A 165 -13.29 14.87 22.42
N PHE A 166 -12.52 15.01 21.36
CA PHE A 166 -11.48 14.07 20.97
C PHE A 166 -10.37 14.85 20.26
N ASP A 167 -9.17 14.29 20.22
CA ASP A 167 -8.04 14.89 19.51
C ASP A 167 -8.39 15.10 18.02
N GLY A 168 -8.32 16.36 17.57
CA GLY A 168 -8.78 16.82 16.25
C GLY A 168 -10.23 17.35 16.19
N SER A 169 -11.03 17.24 17.27
CA SER A 169 -12.45 17.67 17.24
C SER A 169 -12.66 19.17 17.06
N THR A 170 -11.64 20.00 17.34
CA THR A 170 -11.68 21.47 17.18
C THR A 170 -11.25 21.95 15.80
N GLU A 171 -10.73 21.06 14.96
CA GLU A 171 -10.34 21.39 13.59
C GLU A 171 -11.57 21.82 12.79
N THR A 172 -11.46 22.91 12.03
CA THR A 172 -12.59 23.50 11.30
C THR A 172 -12.59 23.04 9.85
N VAL A 173 -13.76 22.63 9.36
CA VAL A 173 -14.03 22.39 7.95
C VAL A 173 -14.76 23.60 7.39
N ARG A 174 -14.23 24.17 6.29
CA ARG A 174 -14.69 25.46 5.75
C ARG A 174 -16.01 25.36 5.02
N GLU A 175 -16.15 24.33 4.18
CA GLU A 175 -17.28 24.18 3.27
C GLU A 175 -17.93 22.82 3.42
N ARG A 176 -19.24 22.82 3.20
CA ARG A 176 -20.02 21.59 3.17
C ARG A 176 -19.74 20.87 1.85
N PRO A 177 -19.41 19.57 1.85
CA PRO A 177 -19.22 18.83 0.60
C PRO A 177 -20.52 18.76 -0.21
N ASP A 178 -20.43 19.12 -1.49
CA ASP A 178 -21.53 19.09 -2.46
C ASP A 178 -21.53 17.75 -3.21
N ASP A 179 -22.20 16.75 -2.63
CA ASP A 179 -22.39 15.45 -3.25
C ASP A 179 -23.78 14.89 -2.92
N GLU A 180 -24.59 14.73 -3.97
CA GLU A 180 -25.98 14.31 -3.88
C GLU A 180 -26.17 12.93 -3.24
N ALA A 181 -25.17 12.05 -3.34
CA ALA A 181 -25.19 10.67 -2.87
C ALA A 181 -24.43 10.47 -1.55
N LEU A 182 -24.01 11.55 -0.88
CA LEU A 182 -23.23 11.49 0.35
C LEU A 182 -24.06 10.97 1.53
N THR A 183 -23.48 10.07 2.31
CA THR A 183 -24.06 9.52 3.56
C THR A 183 -23.32 10.08 4.77
N PHE A 184 -23.97 10.07 5.94
CA PHE A 184 -23.29 10.43 7.18
C PHE A 184 -22.11 9.49 7.48
N LEU A 185 -22.18 8.21 7.09
CA LEU A 185 -21.11 7.24 7.30
C LEU A 185 -19.82 7.68 6.60
N GLN A 186 -19.94 8.16 5.36
CA GLN A 186 -18.80 8.68 4.61
C GLN A 186 -18.26 9.97 5.25
N VAL A 187 -19.13 10.86 5.71
CA VAL A 187 -18.72 12.09 6.41
C VAL A 187 -18.01 11.79 7.73
N ILE A 188 -18.49 10.80 8.49
CA ILE A 188 -17.84 10.33 9.72
C ILE A 188 -16.47 9.73 9.42
N SER A 189 -16.34 8.91 8.37
CA SER A 189 -15.06 8.38 7.92
C SER A 189 -14.08 9.50 7.55
N TRP A 190 -14.52 10.51 6.79
CA TRP A 190 -13.71 11.69 6.46
C TRP A 190 -13.32 12.55 7.67
N CYS A 191 -14.22 12.70 8.65
CA CYS A 191 -13.90 13.35 9.92
C CYS A 191 -12.82 12.57 10.68
N ALA A 192 -12.95 11.25 10.76
CA ALA A 192 -11.99 10.37 11.41
C ALA A 192 -10.62 10.39 10.68
N GLN A 193 -10.61 10.46 9.35
CA GLN A 193 -9.37 10.62 8.55
C GLN A 193 -8.61 11.89 8.93
N ARG A 194 -9.29 13.06 8.94
CA ARG A 194 -8.67 14.35 9.33
C ARG A 194 -8.11 14.33 10.75
N CYS A 195 -8.67 13.51 11.64
CA CYS A 195 -8.24 13.40 13.03
C CYS A 195 -7.19 12.30 13.29
N CYS A 196 -6.81 11.50 12.27
CA CYS A 196 -6.02 10.28 12.45
C CYS A 196 -6.68 9.29 13.43
N LYS A 197 -7.99 9.03 13.26
CA LYS A 197 -8.81 8.18 14.13
C LYS A 197 -9.55 7.12 13.30
N PHE A 198 -10.16 6.14 13.95
CA PHE A 198 -11.23 5.30 13.40
C PHE A 198 -12.57 5.65 14.05
N ALA A 199 -13.66 5.30 13.40
CA ALA A 199 -15.02 5.41 13.92
C ALA A 199 -15.63 4.02 14.13
N ARG A 200 -16.12 3.75 15.34
CA ARG A 200 -16.82 2.49 15.68
C ARG A 200 -17.95 2.74 16.67
N CYS A 201 -18.84 1.77 16.86
CA CYS A 201 -19.71 1.77 18.03
C CYS A 201 -19.08 0.99 19.19
N ASP A 202 -19.27 1.50 20.40
CA ASP A 202 -18.89 0.80 21.63
C ASP A 202 -19.92 -0.27 22.02
N GLU A 203 -19.68 -0.97 23.12
CA GLU A 203 -20.53 -2.03 23.65
C GLU A 203 -21.95 -1.55 23.99
N TYR A 204 -22.13 -0.25 24.23
CA TYR A 204 -23.42 0.40 24.52
C TYR A 204 -24.05 1.04 23.28
N GLY A 205 -23.50 0.81 22.09
CA GLY A 205 -24.02 1.32 20.82
C GLY A 205 -23.81 2.82 20.63
N ARG A 206 -22.84 3.43 21.32
CA ARG A 206 -22.47 4.85 21.17
C ARG A 206 -21.35 4.97 20.16
N LEU A 207 -21.37 6.00 19.31
CA LEU A 207 -20.30 6.30 18.38
C LEU A 207 -19.03 6.71 19.15
N VAL A 208 -17.89 6.14 18.75
CA VAL A 208 -16.55 6.43 19.26
C VAL A 208 -15.67 6.86 18.11
N ILE A 209 -15.04 8.02 18.23
CA ILE A 209 -13.93 8.45 17.39
C ILE A 209 -12.65 8.16 18.18
N GLY A 210 -11.99 7.04 17.85
CA GLY A 210 -10.93 6.44 18.66
C GLY A 210 -9.61 6.24 17.91
N TRP A 211 -8.56 5.94 18.66
CA TRP A 211 -7.28 5.48 18.12
C TRP A 211 -6.68 4.42 19.02
N TYR A 212 -5.68 3.70 18.50
CA TYR A 212 -4.89 2.78 19.31
C TYR A 212 -4.17 3.55 20.42
N ASN A 213 -4.20 3.03 21.66
CA ASN A 213 -3.56 3.66 22.81
C ASN A 213 -2.03 3.49 22.78
N THR A 214 -1.35 4.22 21.90
CA THR A 214 0.09 4.06 21.65
C THR A 214 0.95 4.46 22.86
N GLU A 215 0.43 5.27 23.77
CA GLU A 215 1.09 5.64 25.04
C GLU A 215 1.31 4.43 25.94
N ALA A 216 0.43 3.42 25.90
CA ALA A 216 0.64 2.19 26.65
C ALA A 216 1.88 1.42 26.18
N PHE A 217 2.35 1.57 24.94
CA PHE A 217 3.64 1.00 24.53
C PHE A 217 4.85 1.80 25.04
N ALA A 218 4.68 3.08 25.39
CA ALA A 218 5.73 3.94 25.94
C ALA A 218 5.98 3.64 27.43
N ASP A 219 4.93 3.27 28.18
CA ASP A 219 5.02 2.80 29.57
C ASP A 219 5.61 1.38 29.71
N MET A 220 5.75 0.64 28.59
CA MET A 220 6.19 -0.76 28.56
C MET A 220 7.66 -0.97 28.17
N GLY A 221 8.57 -0.14 28.68
CA GLY A 221 10.02 -0.42 28.65
C GLY A 221 10.43 -1.75 29.32
N LEU A 222 9.47 -2.54 29.83
CA LEU A 222 9.64 -3.75 30.64
C LEU A 222 9.32 -5.07 29.91
N ILE A 223 8.80 -5.05 28.67
CA ILE A 223 8.53 -6.29 27.89
C ILE A 223 8.97 -6.14 26.44
N ASP A 224 10.22 -5.71 26.23
CA ASP A 224 10.93 -6.02 24.99
C ASP A 224 11.89 -7.14 25.34
N GLY A 225 11.69 -8.33 24.77
CA GLY A 225 12.56 -9.51 24.96
C GLY A 225 13.97 -9.33 24.39
N GLY A 226 14.45 -8.08 24.28
CA GLY A 226 15.75 -7.70 23.78
C GLY A 226 15.90 -7.95 22.28
N ARG A 227 16.13 -6.88 21.53
CA ARG A 227 16.78 -6.98 20.22
C ARG A 227 18.29 -6.77 20.44
N PHE A 228 19.06 -7.85 20.45
CA PHE A 228 20.49 -7.83 20.82
C PHE A 228 21.45 -7.44 19.67
N ASP A 229 20.93 -7.11 18.49
CA ASP A 229 21.77 -6.96 17.31
C ASP A 229 21.47 -5.64 16.59
N LYS A 230 21.91 -4.53 17.20
CA LYS A 230 22.56 -3.36 16.56
C LYS A 230 22.65 -2.19 17.56
N GLY A 231 23.83 -1.57 17.59
CA GLY A 231 24.31 -0.51 18.50
C GLY A 231 23.27 0.35 19.23
N ALA A 232 23.49 0.52 20.53
CA ALA A 232 22.66 1.32 21.43
C ALA A 232 22.54 2.78 20.94
N VAL A 233 21.33 3.20 20.60
CA VAL A 233 20.98 4.60 20.30
C VAL A 233 19.93 5.05 21.31
N LEU A 234 20.07 6.28 21.82
CA LEU A 234 19.06 6.97 22.62
C LEU A 234 17.92 7.45 21.69
N PRO A 235 16.70 6.86 21.74
CA PRO A 235 15.62 7.21 20.80
C PRO A 235 15.21 8.68 20.86
N GLU A 236 15.35 9.31 22.03
CA GLU A 236 15.11 10.73 22.24
C GLU A 236 16.00 11.64 21.40
N LEU A 237 17.18 11.18 20.97
CA LEU A 237 18.09 11.97 20.16
C LEU A 237 17.82 11.88 18.66
N PHE A 238 16.92 11.00 18.19
CA PHE A 238 16.67 10.79 16.75
C PHE A 238 16.46 12.08 15.93
N PRO A 239 15.70 13.10 16.39
CA PRO A 239 15.54 14.34 15.63
C PRO A 239 16.85 15.13 15.42
N TYR A 240 17.86 14.85 16.26
CA TYR A 240 19.14 15.55 16.30
C TYR A 240 20.29 14.72 15.74
N LEU A 241 20.09 13.45 15.38
CA LEU A 241 21.16 12.60 14.84
C LEU A 241 21.37 12.83 13.35
N ASN A 242 22.62 12.71 12.92
CA ASN A 242 23.02 12.68 11.51
C ASN A 242 22.64 13.94 10.72
N THR A 243 22.43 15.06 11.42
CA THR A 243 21.99 16.34 10.85
C THR A 243 22.79 17.50 11.44
N THR A 244 23.06 18.52 10.64
CA THR A 244 23.61 19.81 11.10
C THR A 244 22.53 20.88 11.28
N THR A 245 21.26 20.54 11.03
CA THR A 245 20.12 21.46 11.20
C THR A 245 20.04 21.97 12.64
N GLY A 246 20.00 23.29 12.80
CA GLY A 246 19.96 23.93 14.12
C GLY A 246 21.31 24.02 14.84
N MET A 247 22.39 23.54 14.23
CA MET A 247 23.75 23.71 14.77
C MET A 247 24.39 25.02 14.28
N SER A 248 25.15 25.67 15.16
CA SER A 248 26.04 26.77 14.80
C SER A 248 27.32 26.21 14.19
N CYS A 249 27.64 26.64 12.97
CA CYS A 249 28.89 26.30 12.31
C CYS A 249 30.04 27.15 12.90
N LEU A 250 31.01 26.50 13.52
CA LEU A 250 32.20 27.14 14.12
C LEU A 250 33.41 27.08 13.18
N ARG A 251 33.46 26.08 12.30
CA ARG A 251 34.38 26.01 11.16
C ARG A 251 33.62 25.55 9.93
N ASP A 252 33.76 26.31 8.85
CA ASP A 252 33.15 26.02 7.56
C ASP A 252 34.25 25.78 6.52
N ASN A 253 34.55 24.52 6.27
CA ASN A 253 35.55 24.08 5.29
C ASN A 253 36.96 24.72 5.46
N VAL A 254 37.37 24.97 6.70
CA VAL A 254 38.70 25.54 7.01
C VAL A 254 39.57 24.46 7.61
N LYS A 255 40.62 24.04 6.88
CA LYS A 255 41.59 23.05 7.34
C LYS A 255 42.21 23.49 8.67
N GLN A 256 42.08 22.63 9.67
CA GLN A 256 42.75 22.71 10.96
C GLN A 256 43.52 21.41 11.18
N ASP A 257 44.83 21.56 11.27
CA ASP A 257 45.85 20.49 11.28
C ASP A 257 46.78 20.77 12.45
N ASP A 258 47.03 19.76 13.29
CA ASP A 258 47.71 19.82 14.60
C ASP A 258 47.16 20.81 15.66
N GLY A 259 46.31 21.75 15.26
CA GLY A 259 45.74 22.75 16.15
C GLY A 259 44.72 22.18 17.13
N THR A 260 44.33 23.01 18.10
CA THR A 260 43.21 22.72 19.00
C THR A 260 42.32 23.94 19.14
N ASP A 261 41.04 23.75 18.86
CA ASP A 261 40.00 24.75 19.01
C ASP A 261 39.53 24.82 20.44
N THR A 262 39.39 26.03 20.95
CA THR A 262 38.76 26.27 22.25
C THR A 262 37.34 26.77 22.00
N ILE A 263 36.34 25.96 22.34
CA ILE A 263 34.92 26.29 22.14
C ILE A 263 34.17 26.28 23.48
N ALA A 264 33.05 27.00 23.54
CA ALA A 264 32.19 27.02 24.72
C ALA A 264 31.62 25.62 24.99
N GLY A 265 31.81 25.11 26.21
CA GLY A 265 31.18 23.89 26.68
C GLY A 265 29.87 24.19 27.41
N VAL A 266 29.63 23.51 28.54
CA VAL A 266 28.46 23.66 29.42
C VAL A 266 28.83 23.49 30.89
N SER A 267 28.20 24.27 31.77
CA SER A 267 28.48 24.24 33.22
C SER A 267 27.82 23.08 33.98
N TRP A 268 26.84 22.42 33.35
CA TRP A 268 26.03 21.37 33.96
C TRP A 268 26.55 19.96 33.72
N PHE A 269 27.49 19.77 32.79
CA PHE A 269 28.15 18.49 32.56
C PHE A 269 29.50 18.47 33.28
N LYS A 270 29.85 17.35 33.90
CA LYS A 270 31.14 17.19 34.59
C LYS A 270 31.96 16.06 33.95
N PHE A 271 33.27 16.29 33.87
CA PHE A 271 34.26 15.27 33.53
C PHE A 271 35.47 15.41 34.45
N ASN A 272 35.94 14.29 35.01
CA ASN A 272 37.06 14.23 35.94
C ASN A 272 36.93 15.20 37.13
N GLY A 273 35.71 15.35 37.68
CA GLY A 273 35.42 16.25 38.80
C GLY A 273 35.39 17.75 38.47
N LYS A 274 35.47 18.15 37.20
CA LYS A 274 35.40 19.55 36.75
C LYS A 274 34.20 19.76 35.83
N THR A 275 33.61 20.95 35.87
CA THR A 275 32.57 21.36 34.91
C THR A 275 33.17 21.52 33.52
N CYS A 276 32.46 21.03 32.50
CA CYS A 276 32.88 21.05 31.10
C CYS A 276 32.62 22.42 30.46
N GLU A 277 33.01 23.53 31.10
CA GLU A 277 32.69 24.88 30.63
C GLU A 277 33.41 25.28 29.34
N THR A 278 34.51 24.58 29.02
CA THR A 278 35.30 24.76 27.80
C THR A 278 35.62 23.41 27.21
N LEU A 279 35.45 23.28 25.89
CA LEU A 279 35.84 22.10 25.11
C LEU A 279 37.06 22.42 24.25
N TYR A 280 37.99 21.46 24.18
CA TYR A 280 39.20 21.55 23.39
C TYR A 280 39.13 20.55 22.24
N VAL A 281 38.78 20.99 21.03
CA VAL A 281 38.55 20.10 19.88
C VAL A 281 39.73 20.13 18.92
N SER A 282 40.44 19.02 18.76
CA SER A 282 41.66 18.95 17.94
C SER A 282 41.40 18.49 16.51
N GLY A 283 42.25 18.96 15.58
CA GLY A 283 42.36 18.43 14.22
C GLY A 283 42.78 16.95 14.19
N ASN A 284 43.48 16.48 15.23
CA ASN A 284 43.97 15.10 15.37
C ASN A 284 42.96 14.15 16.04
N HIS A 285 41.67 14.50 15.98
CA HIS A 285 40.51 13.69 16.39
C HIS A 285 40.46 13.34 17.88
N TRP A 286 40.84 14.30 18.73
CA TRP A 286 40.61 14.22 20.17
C TRP A 286 39.88 15.44 20.71
N ILE A 287 39.16 15.24 21.81
CA ILE A 287 38.40 16.28 22.51
C ILE A 287 38.79 16.27 23.98
N GLY A 288 39.22 17.41 24.50
CA GLY A 288 39.37 17.68 25.92
C GLY A 288 38.06 18.19 26.52
N LEU A 289 37.55 17.49 27.52
CA LEU A 289 36.29 17.76 28.22
C LEU A 289 36.51 18.56 29.52
N SER A 290 37.66 18.40 30.18
CA SER A 290 38.02 19.06 31.45
C SER A 290 39.32 19.86 31.39
N SER A 291 40.15 19.58 30.39
CA SER A 291 41.45 20.22 30.17
C SER A 291 41.87 20.11 28.70
N SER A 292 42.88 20.87 28.29
CA SER A 292 43.46 20.74 26.94
C SER A 292 44.36 19.51 26.86
N ALA A 293 43.74 18.33 26.89
CA ALA A 293 44.37 17.02 26.85
C ALA A 293 43.53 16.05 26.02
N GLU A 294 44.16 14.95 25.56
CA GLU A 294 43.50 13.92 24.74
C GLU A 294 42.56 13.02 25.59
N GLU A 295 41.48 13.59 26.12
CA GLU A 295 40.56 12.90 27.04
C GLU A 295 39.57 11.98 26.30
N LEU A 296 38.90 12.46 25.24
CA LEU A 296 38.14 11.62 24.31
C LEU A 296 38.88 11.51 22.99
N LYS A 297 39.23 10.29 22.59
CA LYS A 297 39.92 9.99 21.34
C LYS A 297 38.96 9.25 20.41
N VAL A 298 38.80 9.74 19.18
CA VAL A 298 37.93 9.14 18.16
C VAL A 298 38.74 8.92 16.89
N CYS A 299 39.22 7.69 16.67
CA CYS A 299 40.13 7.36 15.56
C CYS A 299 41.35 8.31 15.53
N ARG A 300 41.96 8.57 16.70
CA ARG A 300 43.06 9.50 16.91
C ARG A 300 44.25 9.13 16.02
N ARG A 301 44.63 10.07 15.16
CA ARG A 301 45.78 10.04 14.23
C ARG A 301 46.24 11.46 13.93
N ASP A 302 47.35 11.55 13.21
CA ASP A 302 47.80 12.76 12.52
C ASP A 302 46.84 13.08 11.35
N GLY A 303 45.86 13.93 11.61
CA GLY A 303 44.69 14.17 10.77
C GLY A 303 44.33 15.64 10.66
N ALA A 304 43.22 15.94 9.97
CA ALA A 304 42.78 17.32 9.79
C ALA A 304 41.27 17.46 9.86
N MET A 305 40.81 18.43 10.65
CA MET A 305 39.42 18.86 10.74
C MET A 305 39.12 19.93 9.69
N TYR A 306 37.95 19.88 9.08
CA TYR A 306 37.47 20.91 8.14
C TYR A 306 36.18 21.57 8.62
N TYR A 307 35.31 20.80 9.27
CA TYR A 307 34.05 21.31 9.78
C TYR A 307 33.86 21.00 11.26
N LEU A 308 33.37 22.00 11.98
CA LEU A 308 33.05 21.90 13.40
C LEU A 308 31.72 22.61 13.63
N TYR A 309 30.75 21.91 14.21
CA TYR A 309 29.47 22.50 14.57
C TYR A 309 29.15 22.26 16.03
N ARG A 310 28.33 23.16 16.60
CA ARG A 310 27.89 23.13 17.99
C ARG A 310 26.40 23.41 18.12
N GLN A 311 25.71 22.69 18.99
CA GLN A 311 24.32 22.96 19.36
C GLN A 311 24.09 22.62 20.82
N GLU A 312 23.37 23.48 21.53
CA GLU A 312 22.77 23.14 22.83
C GLU A 312 21.26 23.01 22.65
N GLY A 313 20.64 22.12 23.42
CA GLY A 313 19.20 21.97 23.42
C GLY A 313 18.72 21.20 24.63
N ALA A 314 17.41 20.92 24.64
CA ALA A 314 16.79 20.06 25.64
C ALA A 314 15.86 19.07 24.95
N VAL A 315 15.86 17.83 25.44
CA VAL A 315 14.97 16.76 24.97
C VAL A 315 14.60 15.86 26.14
N SER A 316 13.34 15.44 26.23
CA SER A 316 12.83 14.57 27.30
C SER A 316 13.17 15.04 28.73
N GLY A 317 13.19 16.36 28.98
CA GLY A 317 13.54 16.94 30.28
C GLY A 317 15.03 16.96 30.61
N ARG A 318 15.90 16.56 29.67
CA ARG A 318 17.37 16.59 29.79
C ARG A 318 17.97 17.66 28.92
N ARG A 319 19.06 18.28 29.38
CA ARG A 319 19.88 19.17 28.57
C ARG A 319 20.88 18.36 27.76
N PHE A 320 21.16 18.78 26.53
CA PHE A 320 22.22 18.20 25.71
C PHE A 320 23.13 19.29 25.11
N LEU A 321 24.41 18.92 24.92
CA LEU A 321 25.36 19.61 24.07
C LEU A 321 25.78 18.66 22.95
N LYS A 322 25.55 19.04 21.70
CA LYS A 322 25.95 18.31 20.50
C LYS A 322 27.14 19.00 19.83
N ILE A 323 28.20 18.24 19.57
CA ILE A 323 29.35 18.63 18.75
C ILE A 323 29.40 17.74 17.51
N ARG A 324 29.60 18.34 16.34
CA ARG A 324 29.79 17.64 15.07
C ARG A 324 31.19 17.90 14.56
N TRP A 325 31.94 16.84 14.32
CA TRP A 325 33.30 16.90 13.76
C TRP A 325 33.35 16.21 12.40
N GLU A 326 33.90 16.89 11.39
CA GLU A 326 34.16 16.29 10.08
C GLU A 326 35.54 16.64 9.53
N GLY A 327 36.21 15.63 9.00
CA GLY A 327 37.56 15.77 8.46
C GLY A 327 38.13 14.44 7.98
N TYR A 328 39.45 14.31 8.04
CA TYR A 328 40.18 13.17 7.46
C TYR A 328 41.26 12.65 8.40
N THR A 329 41.44 11.33 8.37
CA THR A 329 42.40 10.60 9.22
C THR A 329 43.87 10.71 8.84
N ALA A 330 44.16 11.51 7.81
CA ALA A 330 45.50 11.90 7.40
C ALA A 330 45.49 13.37 6.97
N TYR A 331 46.39 14.17 7.55
CA TYR A 331 46.46 15.62 7.36
C TYR A 331 46.62 16.09 5.91
N ASN A 332 47.23 15.26 5.05
CA ASN A 332 47.51 15.53 3.64
C ASN A 332 46.59 14.79 2.67
N LYS A 333 45.50 14.20 3.17
CA LYS A 333 44.52 13.44 2.39
C LYS A 333 43.13 14.05 2.52
N THR A 334 42.37 13.99 1.44
CA THR A 334 40.99 14.50 1.37
C THR A 334 40.06 13.54 0.61
N GLU A 335 40.54 12.34 0.31
CA GLU A 335 39.74 11.31 -0.35
C GLU A 335 38.82 10.61 0.65
N GLU A 336 37.64 10.17 0.18
CA GLU A 336 36.58 9.59 1.01
C GLU A 336 37.03 8.36 1.83
N GLN A 337 37.98 7.58 1.32
CA GLN A 337 38.53 6.42 2.04
C GLN A 337 39.27 6.76 3.34
N TYR A 338 39.60 8.04 3.56
CA TYR A 338 40.24 8.57 4.76
C TYR A 338 39.29 9.39 5.63
N ALA A 339 38.05 9.61 5.20
CA ALA A 339 37.10 10.48 5.89
C ALA A 339 36.71 9.94 7.27
N LEU A 340 36.52 10.85 8.20
CA LEU A 340 36.00 10.59 9.53
C LEU A 340 34.93 11.63 9.85
N LYS A 341 33.76 11.15 10.29
CA LYS A 341 32.65 12.00 10.71
C LYS A 341 32.03 11.42 11.96
N PHE A 342 31.85 12.25 12.99
CA PHE A 342 31.22 11.82 14.23
C PHE A 342 30.48 12.96 14.93
N GLU A 343 29.55 12.56 15.78
CA GLU A 343 28.78 13.43 16.65
C GLU A 343 29.02 13.03 18.09
N LEU A 344 29.31 14.01 18.93
CA LEU A 344 29.43 13.85 20.37
C LEU A 344 28.25 14.55 21.02
N PHE A 345 27.49 13.80 21.82
CA PHE A 345 26.44 14.31 22.68
C PHE A 345 26.89 14.18 24.14
N LEU A 346 26.85 15.29 24.86
CA LEU A 346 26.91 15.31 26.32
C LEU A 346 25.47 15.52 26.81
N LEU A 347 24.96 14.66 27.68
CA LEU A 347 23.62 14.78 28.24
C LEU A 347 23.65 14.78 29.77
N GLU A 348 22.65 15.42 30.35
CA GLU A 348 22.39 15.39 31.78
C GLU A 348 21.48 14.19 32.18
N PRO A 349 21.79 13.43 33.25
CA PRO A 349 22.97 13.52 34.09
C PRO A 349 24.12 12.61 33.61
N GLY A 350 25.27 13.20 33.25
CA GLY A 350 26.55 12.47 33.12
C GLY A 350 26.60 11.41 32.02
N ILE A 351 25.93 11.60 30.89
CA ILE A 351 25.94 10.66 29.75
C ILE A 351 26.76 11.25 28.60
N LEU A 352 27.67 10.45 28.03
CA LEU A 352 28.41 10.76 26.82
C LEU A 352 28.00 9.77 25.73
N TYR A 353 27.35 10.26 24.68
CA TYR A 353 27.00 9.46 23.51
C TYR A 353 27.83 9.89 22.29
N LEU A 354 28.60 8.95 21.76
CA LEU A 354 29.40 9.12 20.56
C LEU A 354 28.74 8.37 19.40
N ASN A 355 28.21 9.12 18.43
CA ASN A 355 27.64 8.60 17.20
C ASN A 355 28.64 8.79 16.05
N VAL A 356 29.40 7.74 15.72
CA VAL A 356 30.33 7.79 14.59
C VAL A 356 29.54 7.47 13.32
N LEU A 357 29.55 8.40 12.37
CA LEU A 357 28.82 8.27 11.12
C LEU A 357 29.62 7.59 10.03
N GLN A 358 30.89 7.94 9.95
CA GLN A 358 31.76 7.50 8.89
C GLN A 358 33.14 7.27 9.47
N THR A 359 33.71 6.13 9.13
CA THR A 359 35.08 5.76 9.48
C THR A 359 35.90 5.61 8.20
N PRO A 360 37.24 5.65 8.28
CA PRO A 360 38.08 5.36 7.12
C PRO A 360 37.86 3.92 6.63
N THR A 361 37.65 3.75 5.33
CA THR A 361 37.63 2.42 4.70
C THR A 361 39.05 1.88 4.49
N ASN A 362 40.06 2.76 4.45
CA ASN A 362 41.45 2.34 4.35
C ASN A 362 41.97 1.87 5.72
N LYS A 363 42.11 0.55 5.87
CA LYS A 363 42.55 -0.10 7.12
C LYS A 363 43.90 0.39 7.67
N SER A 364 44.79 0.89 6.81
CA SER A 364 46.09 1.45 7.22
C SER A 364 45.98 2.78 7.96
N TYR A 365 44.80 3.43 7.87
CA TYR A 365 44.49 4.72 8.46
C TYR A 365 43.48 4.63 9.61
N LEU A 366 43.29 3.43 10.17
CA LEU A 366 42.59 3.27 11.44
C LEU A 366 43.45 3.83 12.58
N GLY A 367 42.81 4.59 13.45
CA GLY A 367 43.39 5.21 14.64
C GLY A 367 42.98 4.52 15.93
N THR A 368 43.44 5.07 17.05
CA THR A 368 43.03 4.59 18.38
C THR A 368 41.84 5.38 18.90
N SER A 369 40.94 4.73 19.64
CA SER A 369 39.80 5.43 20.23
C SER A 369 39.62 4.98 21.67
N SER A 370 39.45 5.96 22.56
CA SER A 370 39.44 5.73 24.00
C SER A 370 38.85 6.93 24.73
N LEU A 371 38.24 6.71 25.89
CA LEU A 371 37.98 7.74 26.88
C LEU A 371 39.00 7.60 28.02
N VAL A 372 39.70 8.68 28.36
CA VAL A 372 40.72 8.74 29.42
C VAL A 372 40.24 9.69 30.50
N CYS A 373 40.02 9.17 31.71
CA CYS A 373 39.57 9.94 32.88
C CYS A 373 40.50 9.62 34.06
N GLY A 374 41.35 10.58 34.46
CA GLY A 374 42.37 10.34 35.49
C GLY A 374 43.31 9.20 35.08
N ASP A 375 43.45 8.20 35.95
CA ASP A 375 44.26 6.99 35.70
C ASP A 375 43.49 5.89 34.94
N SER A 376 42.20 6.09 34.64
CA SER A 376 41.33 5.11 33.99
C SER A 376 41.23 5.34 32.49
N THR A 377 41.32 4.27 31.70
CA THR A 377 41.16 4.30 30.23
C THR A 377 40.12 3.27 29.77
N ILE A 378 39.12 3.72 29.00
CA ILE A 378 38.10 2.89 28.38
C ILE A 378 38.36 2.86 26.87
N ASN A 379 38.71 1.69 26.32
CA ASN A 379 38.91 1.54 24.88
C ASN A 379 37.58 1.54 24.12
N LEU A 380 37.50 2.29 23.03
CA LEU A 380 36.31 2.44 22.18
C LEU A 380 36.55 1.77 20.83
N SER A 381 35.69 0.82 20.44
CA SER A 381 35.78 0.13 19.15
C SER A 381 34.87 0.81 18.13
N VAL A 382 35.32 1.96 17.59
CA VAL A 382 34.50 2.81 16.69
C VAL A 382 34.80 2.65 15.20
N ALA A 383 35.89 1.98 14.83
CA ALA A 383 36.31 1.84 13.44
C ALA A 383 36.87 0.44 13.16
N ASP A 384 36.34 -0.23 12.14
CA ASP A 384 36.69 -1.60 11.73
C ASP A 384 37.18 -1.71 10.28
N GLY A 385 37.26 -0.57 9.57
CA GLY A 385 37.68 -0.49 8.18
C GLY A 385 36.57 -0.79 7.16
N THR A 386 35.31 -0.88 7.59
CA THR A 386 34.15 -1.06 6.69
C THR A 386 33.62 0.25 6.13
N GLY A 387 34.04 1.39 6.69
CA GLY A 387 33.49 2.72 6.36
C GLY A 387 32.25 3.10 7.16
N SER A 388 31.57 2.11 7.75
CA SER A 388 30.46 2.31 8.66
C SER A 388 30.97 2.70 10.05
N GLY A 389 30.34 3.69 10.68
CA GLY A 389 30.59 4.02 12.09
C GLY A 389 29.61 3.31 13.04
N SER A 390 29.88 3.40 14.34
CA SER A 390 29.05 2.83 15.41
C SER A 390 28.70 3.87 16.47
N GLY A 391 27.59 3.63 17.17
CA GLY A 391 27.18 4.39 18.35
C GLY A 391 27.76 3.78 19.63
N ILE A 392 28.31 4.60 20.52
CA ILE A 392 28.79 4.19 21.84
C ILE A 392 28.23 5.12 22.91
N ILE A 393 27.61 4.55 23.93
CA ILE A 393 27.12 5.29 25.09
C ILE A 393 28.01 4.98 26.29
N LEU A 394 28.47 6.03 26.96
CA LEU A 394 29.22 5.98 28.21
C LEU A 394 28.43 6.74 29.28
N VAL A 395 28.42 6.19 30.49
CA VAL A 395 27.67 6.74 31.62
C VAL A 395 28.64 6.96 32.78
N SER A 396 28.36 7.96 33.61
CA SER A 396 29.23 8.33 34.71
C SER A 396 28.51 8.54 36.04
N ASP A 397 29.30 8.58 37.11
CA ASP A 397 28.85 9.10 38.39
C ASP A 397 28.59 10.62 38.35
N SER A 398 27.95 11.15 39.39
CA SER A 398 27.54 12.57 39.46
C SER A 398 28.70 13.59 39.36
N ASP A 399 29.95 13.15 39.56
CA ASP A 399 31.15 13.97 39.44
C ASP A 399 31.95 13.69 38.15
N GLY A 400 31.50 12.77 37.30
CA GLY A 400 32.15 12.43 36.04
C GLY A 400 33.54 11.82 36.20
N ARG A 401 33.84 11.16 37.33
CA ARG A 401 35.14 10.55 37.63
C ARG A 401 35.18 9.09 37.22
N ASN A 402 34.08 8.36 37.41
CA ASN A 402 33.97 6.96 37.05
C ASN A 402 33.09 6.84 35.81
N TRP A 403 33.61 6.19 34.77
CA TRP A 403 32.91 5.99 33.50
C TRP A 403 32.83 4.51 33.17
N GLU A 404 31.72 4.09 32.58
CA GLU A 404 31.55 2.74 32.05
C GLU A 404 30.78 2.77 30.73
N LYS A 405 30.95 1.71 29.92
CA LYS A 405 30.12 1.52 28.72
C LYS A 405 28.73 1.10 29.16
N ALA A 406 27.70 1.76 28.66
CA ALA A 406 26.34 1.30 28.86
C ALA A 406 26.14 -0.04 28.15
N GLU A 407 25.66 -1.05 28.87
CA GLU A 407 25.17 -2.29 28.26
C GLU A 407 23.95 -1.97 27.37
N PRO A 408 23.75 -2.67 26.24
CA PRO A 408 22.54 -2.52 25.43
C PRO A 408 21.29 -2.69 26.31
N GLY A 409 20.49 -1.62 26.44
CA GLY A 409 19.30 -1.60 27.29
C GLY A 409 19.49 -1.11 28.75
N LYS A 410 20.72 -0.86 29.22
CA LYS A 410 20.99 -0.23 30.53
C LYS A 410 21.47 1.22 30.35
N LEU A 411 20.55 2.09 29.95
CA LEU A 411 20.74 3.52 30.11
C LEU A 411 20.30 3.93 31.52
N PRO A 412 21.06 4.74 32.28
CA PRO A 412 20.57 5.32 33.52
C PRO A 412 19.46 6.30 33.17
N VAL A 413 18.23 5.81 33.25
CA VAL A 413 17.07 6.67 33.34
C VAL A 413 16.85 6.89 34.83
N THR A 414 17.29 8.06 35.32
CA THR A 414 16.88 8.54 36.64
C THR A 414 15.38 8.85 36.58
N TYR A 415 14.54 7.83 36.73
CA TYR A 415 13.20 8.02 37.28
C TYR A 415 13.34 8.06 38.80
N PHE A 416 12.90 9.18 39.38
CA PHE A 416 12.63 9.25 40.81
C PHE A 416 11.54 8.23 41.15
N THR A 417 11.84 7.34 42.11
CA THR A 417 10.97 6.26 42.65
C THR A 417 10.75 5.09 41.69
N GLY A 418 11.07 3.83 41.97
CA GLY A 418 11.70 3.16 43.10
C GLY A 418 11.75 1.67 42.71
N ASP A 419 12.92 1.07 42.92
CA ASP A 419 13.25 -0.36 42.87
C ASP A 419 13.32 -1.10 41.52
N PHE A 420 14.58 -1.36 41.16
CA PHE A 420 15.07 -2.24 40.11
C PHE A 420 14.56 -3.68 40.26
N ALA A 421 13.86 -4.18 39.25
CA ALA A 421 13.86 -5.61 38.94
C ALA A 421 15.09 -5.90 38.07
N ASP A 422 16.22 -6.20 38.72
CA ASP A 422 17.37 -6.83 38.06
C ASP A 422 16.97 -8.28 37.72
N GLY A 423 16.85 -8.58 36.43
CA GLY A 423 16.75 -9.96 35.95
C GLY A 423 18.05 -10.67 36.28
N GLY A 424 18.01 -11.49 37.33
CA GLY A 424 19.18 -12.01 38.01
C GLY A 424 20.26 -12.63 37.13
N ASP A 425 21.47 -12.62 37.66
CA ASP A 425 22.64 -13.28 37.10
C ASP A 425 22.42 -14.81 37.16
N PHE A 426 22.38 -15.48 36.01
CA PHE A 426 22.14 -16.92 35.90
C PHE A 426 23.31 -17.73 36.46
N ASN A 427 23.39 -17.85 37.78
CA ASN A 427 24.34 -18.73 38.45
C ASN A 427 23.63 -19.68 39.43
N HIS A 428 23.75 -20.98 39.12
CA HIS A 428 23.47 -22.18 39.92
C HIS A 428 22.01 -22.70 40.05
N TYR A 429 21.87 -24.00 39.74
CA TYR A 429 20.63 -24.77 39.56
C TYR A 429 19.99 -25.34 40.84
N ASP A 430 20.51 -25.03 42.03
CA ASP A 430 20.10 -25.67 43.29
C ASP A 430 19.42 -24.74 44.31
N ALA A 431 19.22 -23.46 43.98
CA ALA A 431 18.45 -22.55 44.82
C ALA A 431 17.09 -22.27 44.16
N GLY A 432 16.02 -22.84 44.71
CA GLY A 432 14.66 -22.52 44.30
C GLY A 432 14.36 -21.06 44.60
N HIS A 433 14.37 -20.20 43.59
CA HIS A 433 13.88 -18.83 43.68
C HIS A 433 12.46 -18.77 43.12
N THR A 434 11.51 -18.37 43.96
CA THR A 434 10.19 -17.92 43.53
C THR A 434 10.23 -16.40 43.48
N HIS A 435 10.10 -15.81 42.29
CA HIS A 435 9.92 -14.37 42.15
C HIS A 435 8.68 -14.05 41.31
N ASP A 436 7.98 -13.02 41.79
CA ASP A 436 6.64 -12.57 41.40
C ASP A 436 6.69 -11.80 40.06
N ALA A 437 5.84 -12.16 39.11
CA ALA A 437 5.82 -11.63 37.74
C ALA A 437 5.16 -10.24 37.62
N GLY A 438 5.08 -9.50 38.73
CA GLY A 438 4.25 -8.32 38.87
C GLY A 438 2.79 -8.67 39.20
N VAL A 439 2.04 -7.67 39.65
CA VAL A 439 0.59 -7.80 39.89
C VAL A 439 -0.18 -7.68 38.56
N PHE A 440 -1.20 -8.52 38.39
CA PHE A 440 -2.12 -8.56 37.22
C PHE A 440 -2.73 -7.20 36.81
N GLU A 441 -2.62 -6.18 37.66
CA GLU A 441 -3.07 -4.81 37.40
C GLU A 441 -2.25 -4.12 36.27
N ASN A 442 -1.01 -4.55 36.02
CA ASN A 442 -0.20 -4.02 34.90
C ASN A 442 -0.55 -4.62 33.52
N MET A 443 -1.37 -5.68 33.46
CA MET A 443 -1.84 -6.29 32.20
C MET A 443 -3.16 -5.66 31.70
N GLU A 444 -3.68 -4.62 32.35
CA GLU A 444 -4.94 -3.98 31.95
C GLU A 444 -4.85 -3.18 30.64
N THR A 445 -3.64 -2.95 30.13
CA THR A 445 -3.41 -2.04 28.99
C THR A 445 -3.22 -2.74 27.64
N PHE A 446 -3.05 -4.07 27.61
CA PHE A 446 -2.82 -4.85 26.38
C PHE A 446 -3.17 -6.34 26.52
N HIS A 447 -3.45 -7.00 25.39
CA HIS A 447 -3.65 -8.45 25.36
C HIS A 447 -2.36 -9.20 25.06
N HIS A 448 -2.09 -10.32 25.74
CA HIS A 448 -0.98 -11.19 25.38
C HIS A 448 -1.50 -12.49 24.75
N ILE A 449 -1.27 -12.64 23.45
CA ILE A 449 -1.67 -13.80 22.67
C ILE A 449 -0.45 -14.72 22.53
N PHE A 450 -0.45 -15.83 23.25
CA PHE A 450 0.64 -16.81 23.20
C PHE A 450 0.12 -18.25 23.02
N ALA A 451 -1.10 -18.53 23.46
CA ALA A 451 -1.78 -19.81 23.27
C ALA A 451 -2.64 -19.78 22.01
N VAL A 452 -2.06 -20.22 20.89
CA VAL A 452 -2.66 -20.18 19.55
C VAL A 452 -2.78 -21.58 18.97
N SER A 453 -3.89 -21.86 18.27
CA SER A 453 -4.07 -23.09 17.47
C SER A 453 -3.52 -22.95 16.06
N SER A 454 -3.48 -21.73 15.54
CA SER A 454 -2.79 -21.39 14.29
C SER A 454 -2.23 -19.97 14.37
N LEU A 455 -1.08 -19.75 13.75
CA LEU A 455 -0.41 -18.45 13.72
C LEU A 455 0.26 -18.24 12.36
N ASN A 456 -0.10 -17.14 11.71
CA ASN A 456 0.63 -16.56 10.60
C ASN A 456 1.12 -15.18 11.05
N ILE A 457 2.44 -14.97 11.02
CA ILE A 457 3.07 -13.74 11.47
C ILE A 457 4.09 -13.29 10.44
N SER A 458 4.11 -12.00 10.12
CA SER A 458 5.03 -11.46 9.13
C SER A 458 6.49 -11.54 9.57
N THR A 459 7.41 -11.70 8.62
CA THR A 459 8.86 -11.77 8.89
C THR A 459 9.44 -10.45 9.40
N ASP A 460 8.81 -9.33 9.02
CA ASP A 460 9.27 -7.98 9.33
C ASP A 460 8.17 -7.16 10.01
N ASN A 461 8.58 -6.18 10.82
CA ASN A 461 7.66 -5.17 11.33
C ASN A 461 7.26 -4.25 10.18
N VAL A 462 6.01 -3.80 10.20
CA VAL A 462 5.56 -2.63 9.46
C VAL A 462 5.86 -1.41 10.33
N ALA A 463 6.62 -0.47 9.78
CA ALA A 463 6.89 0.83 10.39
C ALA A 463 6.34 1.91 9.47
N VAL A 464 5.34 2.66 9.92
CA VAL A 464 4.75 3.75 9.14
C VAL A 464 5.79 4.86 8.99
N THR A 465 6.31 5.04 7.77
CA THR A 465 7.38 6.00 7.48
C THR A 465 6.85 7.34 6.96
N GLY A 466 5.66 7.35 6.39
CA GLY A 466 5.06 8.57 5.88
C GLY A 466 3.55 8.53 5.76
N ILE A 467 2.96 9.72 5.67
CA ILE A 467 1.53 9.92 5.38
C ILE A 467 1.43 10.78 4.13
N LYS A 468 0.74 10.28 3.11
CA LYS A 468 0.45 11.02 1.88
C LYS A 468 -1.00 11.47 1.90
N VAL A 469 -1.23 12.78 1.88
CA VAL A 469 -2.57 13.36 1.73
C VAL A 469 -2.70 13.90 0.32
N THR A 470 -3.83 13.62 -0.33
CA THR A 470 -4.15 14.12 -1.66
C THR A 470 -5.56 14.71 -1.67
N ALA A 471 -5.72 15.93 -2.17
CA ALA A 471 -7.01 16.59 -2.32
C ALA A 471 -7.07 17.54 -3.52
N GLY A 472 -8.29 17.79 -4.03
CA GLY A 472 -8.55 18.54 -5.25
C GLY A 472 -9.06 17.63 -6.38
N GLU A 473 -9.57 18.23 -7.45
CA GLU A 473 -10.05 17.51 -8.63
C GLU A 473 -9.26 17.92 -9.88
N ASN A 474 -9.00 16.96 -10.77
CA ASN A 474 -8.33 17.16 -12.06
C ASN A 474 -6.98 17.91 -11.94
N GLU A 475 -6.77 18.97 -12.73
CA GLU A 475 -5.52 19.76 -12.79
C GLU A 475 -5.22 20.57 -11.50
N GLN A 476 -6.14 20.59 -10.52
CA GLN A 476 -5.96 21.27 -9.23
C GLN A 476 -5.66 20.30 -8.06
N GLU A 477 -5.50 19.01 -8.33
CA GLU A 477 -5.08 18.04 -7.33
C GLU A 477 -3.71 18.42 -6.74
N LYS A 478 -3.64 18.48 -5.41
CA LYS A 478 -2.41 18.68 -4.66
C LYS A 478 -2.19 17.49 -3.75
N SER A 479 -0.94 17.04 -3.67
CA SER A 479 -0.51 16.02 -2.72
C SER A 479 0.66 16.50 -1.89
N PHE A 480 0.72 16.05 -0.64
CA PHE A 480 1.84 16.29 0.26
C PHE A 480 2.17 15.01 1.02
N LEU A 481 3.47 14.71 1.14
CA LEU A 481 4.00 13.61 1.91
C LEU A 481 4.67 14.17 3.17
N TYR A 482 4.13 13.80 4.34
CA TYR A 482 4.81 14.01 5.62
C TYR A 482 5.60 12.75 5.98
N GLY A 483 6.88 12.90 6.35
CA GLY A 483 7.78 11.79 6.64
C GLY A 483 8.66 11.39 5.45
N SER A 484 8.97 10.10 5.32
CA SER A 484 9.77 9.54 4.22
C SER A 484 9.03 8.46 3.44
N GLU A 485 9.46 8.25 2.20
CA GLU A 485 9.04 7.09 1.40
C GLU A 485 9.38 5.78 2.14
N GLY A 486 8.60 4.72 1.89
CA GLY A 486 8.70 3.46 2.64
C GLY A 486 7.35 2.76 2.77
N TYR A 487 6.79 2.72 3.98
CA TYR A 487 5.41 2.30 4.23
C TYR A 487 4.56 3.55 4.45
N VAL A 488 3.85 3.97 3.39
CA VAL A 488 3.11 5.22 3.33
C VAL A 488 1.61 4.93 3.40
N LEU A 489 0.95 5.49 4.42
CA LEU A 489 -0.51 5.48 4.49
C LEU A 489 -1.06 6.66 3.71
N SER A 490 -2.05 6.40 2.86
CA SER A 490 -2.64 7.41 1.98
C SER A 490 -4.01 7.85 2.47
N VAL A 491 -4.24 9.17 2.47
CA VAL A 491 -5.55 9.80 2.69
C VAL A 491 -5.92 10.55 1.42
N SER A 492 -6.90 10.01 0.68
CA SER A 492 -7.39 10.55 -0.57
C SER A 492 -8.92 10.57 -0.60
N GLU A 493 -9.50 11.27 -1.58
CA GLU A 493 -10.95 11.33 -1.81
C GLU A 493 -11.76 11.95 -0.64
N ASN A 494 -11.09 12.59 0.30
CA ASN A 494 -11.72 13.27 1.42
C ASN A 494 -12.13 14.68 1.02
N LYS A 495 -13.42 14.86 0.68
CA LYS A 495 -13.98 16.17 0.28
C LYS A 495 -14.04 17.20 1.41
N LEU A 496 -13.69 16.83 2.65
CA LEU A 496 -13.51 17.79 3.74
C LEU A 496 -12.09 18.37 3.78
N ILE A 497 -11.17 17.93 2.92
CA ILE A 497 -9.79 18.45 2.80
C ILE A 497 -9.72 19.30 1.53
N HIS A 498 -9.38 20.58 1.68
CA HIS A 498 -9.15 21.45 0.52
C HIS A 498 -7.68 21.37 0.05
N ALA A 499 -7.45 21.64 -1.23
CA ALA A 499 -6.12 21.52 -1.86
C ALA A 499 -5.05 22.40 -1.18
N ASP A 500 -5.42 23.55 -0.61
CA ASP A 500 -4.53 24.44 0.15
C ASP A 500 -4.24 23.94 1.58
N GLU A 501 -5.01 22.99 2.11
CA GLU A 501 -4.87 22.45 3.47
C GLU A 501 -4.06 21.14 3.52
N VAL A 502 -3.78 20.53 2.37
CA VAL A 502 -3.15 19.20 2.24
C VAL A 502 -1.89 19.06 3.09
N MET A 503 -1.03 20.08 3.12
CA MET A 503 0.20 20.09 3.93
C MET A 503 -0.11 20.06 5.44
N SER A 504 -0.98 20.97 5.92
CA SER A 504 -1.34 21.04 7.34
C SER A 504 -2.04 19.77 7.84
N VAL A 505 -2.89 19.16 7.02
CA VAL A 505 -3.57 17.90 7.37
C VAL A 505 -2.57 16.75 7.38
N ALA A 506 -1.64 16.70 6.42
CA ALA A 506 -0.58 15.69 6.40
C ALA A 506 0.36 15.80 7.61
N GLU A 507 0.72 17.01 8.04
CA GLU A 507 1.50 17.25 9.27
C GLU A 507 0.72 16.82 10.53
N PHE A 508 -0.57 17.15 10.59
CA PHE A 508 -1.42 16.76 11.72
C PHE A 508 -1.55 15.24 11.86
N ILE A 509 -1.86 14.54 10.77
CA ILE A 509 -1.98 13.07 10.77
C ILE A 509 -0.59 12.44 10.96
N GLY A 510 0.40 12.96 10.25
CA GLY A 510 1.77 12.46 10.26
C GLY A 510 2.44 12.50 11.63
N SER A 511 2.24 13.57 12.39
CA SER A 511 2.77 13.68 13.77
C SER A 511 2.21 12.63 14.74
N ARG A 512 1.11 11.93 14.39
CA ARG A 512 0.46 10.90 15.22
C ARG A 512 0.67 9.48 14.70
N ALA A 513 0.80 9.32 13.39
CA ALA A 513 0.90 8.01 12.75
C ALA A 513 2.32 7.62 12.32
N VAL A 514 3.18 8.56 11.94
CA VAL A 514 4.56 8.25 11.55
C VAL A 514 5.35 7.80 12.77
N GLY A 515 6.07 6.67 12.62
CA GLY A 515 6.79 6.02 13.71
C GLY A 515 6.04 4.87 14.38
N LEU A 516 4.76 4.67 14.07
CA LEU A 516 4.04 3.46 14.50
C LEU A 516 4.71 2.23 13.91
N CYS A 517 5.11 1.31 14.79
CA CYS A 517 5.82 0.09 14.43
C CYS A 517 5.09 -1.10 15.05
N PHE A 518 4.64 -2.01 14.20
CA PHE A 518 3.83 -3.16 14.60
C PHE A 518 4.08 -4.35 13.70
N ARG A 519 3.73 -5.54 14.19
CA ARG A 519 3.90 -6.80 13.46
C ARG A 519 2.55 -7.28 12.92
N PRO A 520 2.32 -7.32 11.60
CA PRO A 520 1.12 -7.91 11.06
C PRO A 520 1.06 -9.40 11.39
N PHE A 521 -0.13 -9.87 11.75
CA PHE A 521 -0.38 -11.27 12.08
C PHE A 521 -1.84 -11.64 11.85
N SER A 522 -2.09 -12.93 11.71
CA SER A 522 -3.41 -13.54 11.80
C SER A 522 -3.27 -14.82 12.60
N CYS A 523 -4.06 -14.95 13.66
CA CYS A 523 -4.04 -16.13 14.49
C CYS A 523 -5.44 -16.63 14.84
N SER A 524 -5.49 -17.89 15.23
CA SER A 524 -6.62 -18.48 15.92
C SER A 524 -6.20 -18.80 17.35
N CYS A 525 -6.93 -18.27 18.34
CA CYS A 525 -6.63 -18.44 19.76
C CYS A 525 -7.90 -18.79 20.53
N LEU A 526 -7.77 -19.22 21.79
CA LEU A 526 -8.93 -19.48 22.64
C LEU A 526 -9.77 -18.20 22.76
N SER A 527 -11.09 -18.37 22.74
CA SER A 527 -12.03 -17.25 22.82
C SER A 527 -11.84 -16.42 24.09
N ASP A 528 -11.77 -15.10 23.94
CA ASP A 528 -11.62 -14.14 25.02
C ASP A 528 -12.59 -12.96 24.78
N PRO A 529 -13.67 -12.83 25.56
CA PRO A 529 -14.68 -11.80 25.36
C PRO A 529 -14.19 -10.39 25.73
N THR A 530 -13.00 -10.26 26.35
CA THR A 530 -12.44 -8.95 26.74
C THR A 530 -11.74 -8.24 25.59
N MET A 531 -11.38 -8.96 24.53
CA MET A 531 -10.71 -8.46 23.33
C MET A 531 -11.66 -7.70 22.41
N GLU A 532 -11.19 -6.59 21.85
CA GLU A 532 -11.91 -5.76 20.87
C GLU A 532 -10.98 -5.21 19.78
N ALA A 533 -11.54 -4.88 18.62
CA ALA A 533 -10.79 -4.17 17.58
C ALA A 533 -10.43 -2.74 18.06
N GLY A 534 -9.18 -2.33 17.89
CA GLY A 534 -8.62 -1.11 18.48
C GLY A 534 -7.76 -1.35 19.72
N ASP A 535 -7.77 -2.58 20.28
CA ASP A 535 -6.89 -2.94 21.39
C ASP A 535 -5.45 -3.22 20.94
N LEU A 536 -4.51 -3.07 21.88
CA LEU A 536 -3.12 -3.45 21.72
C LEU A 536 -2.92 -4.92 22.05
N CYS A 537 -1.97 -5.56 21.39
CA CYS A 537 -1.55 -6.89 21.78
C CYS A 537 -0.06 -7.16 21.60
N PHE A 538 0.42 -8.16 22.34
CA PHE A 538 1.64 -8.88 22.02
C PHE A 538 1.26 -10.25 21.47
N ILE A 539 1.91 -10.65 20.38
CA ILE A 539 1.79 -11.98 19.80
C ILE A 539 3.12 -12.72 19.98
N THR A 540 3.08 -13.91 20.57
CA THR A 540 4.27 -14.75 20.76
C THR A 540 4.30 -15.89 19.75
N ASP A 541 5.43 -16.05 19.05
CA ASP A 541 5.63 -17.14 18.10
C ASP A 541 6.08 -18.45 18.78
N GLY A 542 6.11 -19.55 18.02
CA GLY A 542 6.56 -20.85 18.53
C GLY A 542 8.05 -20.92 18.92
N LYS A 543 8.83 -19.86 18.67
CA LYS A 543 10.22 -19.70 19.10
C LYS A 543 10.33 -18.80 20.34
N GLN A 544 9.19 -18.45 20.95
CA GLN A 544 9.08 -17.59 22.14
C GLN A 544 9.47 -16.12 21.90
N ASN A 545 9.52 -15.66 20.65
CA ASN A 545 9.68 -14.24 20.36
C ASN A 545 8.32 -13.55 20.46
N SER A 546 8.25 -12.41 21.15
CA SER A 546 7.02 -11.63 21.31
C SER A 546 7.09 -10.33 20.51
N TYR A 547 6.02 -10.01 19.79
CA TYR A 547 5.99 -8.85 18.90
C TYR A 547 4.80 -7.94 19.24
N LYS A 548 5.06 -6.63 19.26
CA LYS A 548 4.04 -5.59 19.44
C LYS A 548 3.12 -5.51 18.23
N SER A 549 1.82 -5.47 18.46
CA SER A 549 0.83 -5.38 17.39
C SER A 549 -0.49 -4.75 17.83
N PHE A 550 -1.38 -4.54 16.87
CA PHE A 550 -2.71 -3.94 17.05
C PHE A 550 -3.78 -4.92 16.60
N ILE A 551 -4.88 -5.03 17.35
CA ILE A 551 -6.03 -5.81 16.92
C ILE A 551 -6.85 -4.93 15.97
N THR A 552 -6.64 -5.08 14.67
CA THR A 552 -7.41 -4.32 13.67
C THR A 552 -8.74 -4.99 13.35
N ARG A 553 -8.80 -6.31 13.52
CA ARG A 553 -10.00 -7.14 13.34
C ARG A 553 -9.97 -8.32 14.30
N HIS A 554 -11.12 -8.66 14.87
CA HIS A 554 -11.32 -9.92 15.55
C HIS A 554 -12.71 -10.51 15.28
N ILE A 555 -12.79 -11.84 15.30
CA ILE A 555 -14.04 -12.59 15.19
C ILE A 555 -14.17 -13.41 16.47
N PHE A 556 -15.08 -13.00 17.35
CA PHE A 556 -15.36 -13.69 18.60
C PHE A 556 -16.41 -14.79 18.40
N GLN A 557 -16.08 -15.99 18.86
CA GLN A 557 -16.98 -17.15 18.91
C GLN A 557 -16.82 -17.87 20.25
N PRO A 558 -17.86 -17.95 21.09
CA PRO A 558 -17.74 -18.49 22.44
C PRO A 558 -17.54 -20.01 22.45
N GLY A 559 -16.71 -20.50 23.36
CA GLY A 559 -16.50 -21.94 23.58
C GLY A 559 -15.65 -22.64 22.52
N GLY A 560 -15.22 -21.91 21.48
CA GLY A 560 -14.29 -22.37 20.45
C GLY A 560 -13.05 -21.49 20.35
N TYR A 561 -12.42 -21.52 19.17
CA TYR A 561 -11.36 -20.60 18.82
C TYR A 561 -11.93 -19.32 18.20
N GLN A 562 -11.37 -18.18 18.59
CA GLN A 562 -11.61 -16.90 17.95
C GLN A 562 -10.50 -16.59 16.94
N SER A 563 -10.79 -15.71 15.98
CA SER A 563 -9.77 -15.20 15.05
C SER A 563 -9.38 -13.78 15.46
N VAL A 564 -8.09 -13.49 15.48
CA VAL A 564 -7.54 -12.16 15.82
C VAL A 564 -6.49 -11.78 14.79
N GLN A 565 -6.54 -10.54 14.31
CA GLN A 565 -5.71 -10.10 13.20
C GLN A 565 -5.20 -8.67 13.41
N CYS A 566 -3.96 -8.46 12.97
CA CYS A 566 -3.43 -7.15 12.61
C CYS A 566 -3.24 -7.13 11.10
N SER A 567 -4.21 -6.57 10.39
CA SER A 567 -4.17 -6.43 8.93
C SER A 567 -3.27 -5.26 8.53
N ALA A 568 -2.36 -5.52 7.60
CA ALA A 568 -1.53 -4.51 6.96
C ALA A 568 -1.00 -5.06 5.64
N GLU A 569 -0.69 -4.18 4.71
CA GLU A 569 -0.01 -4.59 3.49
C GLU A 569 1.46 -4.90 3.80
N THR A 570 2.12 -5.69 2.96
CA THR A 570 3.57 -5.80 3.05
C THR A 570 4.21 -4.50 2.56
N PRO A 571 5.37 -4.06 3.09
CA PRO A 571 6.04 -2.85 2.62
C PRO A 571 6.24 -2.80 1.10
N SER A 572 6.56 -3.93 0.47
CA SER A 572 6.71 -4.02 -0.99
C SER A 572 5.40 -3.84 -1.75
N ARG A 573 4.26 -4.29 -1.18
CA ARG A 573 2.94 -4.13 -1.81
C ARG A 573 2.40 -2.72 -1.63
N ASN A 574 2.65 -2.12 -0.46
CA ASN A 574 2.29 -0.74 -0.16
C ASN A 574 3.06 0.29 -1.03
N GLN A 575 4.28 -0.04 -1.47
CA GLN A 575 5.04 0.78 -2.43
C GLN A 575 4.59 0.63 -3.88
N ALA A 576 3.92 -0.47 -4.22
CA ALA A 576 3.47 -0.76 -5.57
C ALA A 576 2.05 -0.19 -5.74
N ASP A 577 1.94 1.13 -5.97
CA ASP A 577 0.72 1.91 -6.23
C ASP A 577 -0.41 1.05 -6.85
N SER A 578 -1.18 0.39 -6.01
CA SER A 578 -2.31 -0.44 -6.39
C SER A 578 -3.53 0.30 -5.88
N TYR A 579 -4.32 0.78 -6.83
CA TYR A 579 -5.52 1.56 -6.61
C TYR A 579 -6.35 1.03 -5.44
N SER A 580 -6.89 1.97 -4.68
CA SER A 580 -7.72 1.88 -3.47
C SER A 580 -9.04 1.09 -3.64
N ASP A 581 -8.95 -0.13 -4.17
CA ASP A 581 -10.07 -0.90 -4.68
C ASP A 581 -11.03 -1.38 -3.58
N MET A 582 -10.64 -1.36 -2.30
CA MET A 582 -11.53 -1.82 -1.22
C MET A 582 -12.60 -0.79 -0.85
N THR A 583 -12.23 0.50 -0.81
CA THR A 583 -13.21 1.59 -0.60
C THR A 583 -14.07 1.77 -1.85
N LYS A 584 -13.50 1.61 -3.05
CA LYS A 584 -14.26 1.61 -4.30
C LYS A 584 -15.26 0.45 -4.35
N ALA A 585 -14.87 -0.78 -4.04
CA ALA A 585 -15.75 -1.93 -4.14
C ALA A 585 -16.94 -1.89 -3.16
N ILE A 586 -16.73 -1.46 -1.90
CA ILE A 586 -17.81 -1.43 -0.89
C ILE A 586 -18.74 -0.22 -1.10
N VAL A 587 -18.19 0.95 -1.43
CA VAL A 587 -18.99 2.17 -1.69
C VAL A 587 -19.72 2.06 -3.03
N GLU A 588 -19.14 1.42 -4.05
CA GLU A 588 -19.76 1.26 -5.37
C GLU A 588 -20.76 0.10 -5.40
N ALA A 589 -20.52 -0.99 -4.66
CA ALA A 589 -21.52 -2.05 -4.47
C ALA A 589 -22.74 -1.54 -3.69
N LYS A 590 -22.56 -0.71 -2.64
CA LYS A 590 -23.69 -0.13 -1.89
C LYS A 590 -24.37 1.03 -2.63
N LYS A 591 -23.63 1.90 -3.34
CA LYS A 591 -24.21 2.94 -4.23
C LYS A 591 -25.07 2.34 -5.32
N ASN A 592 -24.71 1.20 -5.88
CA ASN A 592 -25.49 0.56 -6.94
C ASN A 592 -26.76 -0.12 -6.41
N THR A 593 -26.70 -0.73 -5.22
CA THR A 593 -27.89 -1.32 -4.56
C THR A 593 -28.87 -0.26 -4.03
N GLN A 594 -28.38 0.81 -3.39
CA GLN A 594 -29.25 1.89 -2.89
C GLN A 594 -29.88 2.71 -4.02
N ASN A 595 -29.21 2.93 -5.16
CA ASN A 595 -29.79 3.71 -6.27
C ASN A 595 -30.91 2.97 -7.02
N GLN A 596 -30.86 1.63 -7.11
CA GLN A 596 -31.94 0.85 -7.72
C GLN A 596 -33.17 0.76 -6.80
N ILE A 597 -32.95 0.66 -5.49
CA ILE A 597 -34.00 0.73 -4.46
C ILE A 597 -34.56 2.16 -4.35
N SER A 598 -33.73 3.19 -4.49
CA SER A 598 -34.12 4.61 -4.34
C SER A 598 -35.17 5.04 -5.36
N ASN A 599 -35.09 4.65 -6.63
CA ASN A 599 -36.12 5.07 -7.61
C ASN A 599 -37.48 4.38 -7.37
N TYR A 600 -37.47 3.11 -6.96
CA TYR A 600 -38.70 2.43 -6.51
C TYR A 600 -39.22 3.08 -5.22
N ASN A 601 -38.36 3.36 -4.26
CA ASN A 601 -38.72 4.03 -3.01
C ASN A 601 -39.17 5.48 -3.23
N ILE A 602 -38.63 6.20 -4.20
CA ILE A 602 -39.07 7.55 -4.60
C ILE A 602 -40.45 7.43 -5.25
N ALA A 603 -40.69 6.46 -6.14
CA ALA A 603 -42.02 6.23 -6.69
C ALA A 603 -43.05 5.84 -5.61
N VAL A 604 -42.66 4.99 -4.66
CA VAL A 604 -43.46 4.63 -3.48
C VAL A 604 -43.68 5.82 -2.55
N GLN A 605 -42.68 6.65 -2.30
CA GLN A 605 -42.79 7.86 -1.48
C GLN A 605 -43.64 8.94 -2.16
N MET A 606 -43.49 9.15 -3.47
CA MET A 606 -44.34 10.04 -4.26
C MET A 606 -45.79 9.55 -4.25
N LEU A 607 -46.01 8.25 -4.46
CA LEU A 607 -47.34 7.64 -4.36
C LEU A 607 -47.91 7.80 -2.94
N THR A 608 -47.13 7.53 -1.91
CA THR A 608 -47.54 7.68 -0.50
C THR A 608 -47.87 9.13 -0.17
N SER A 609 -47.08 10.09 -0.65
CA SER A 609 -47.34 11.53 -0.49
C SER A 609 -48.63 11.96 -1.20
N LEU A 610 -48.86 11.48 -2.43
CA LEU A 610 -50.11 11.68 -3.16
C LEU A 610 -51.31 11.09 -2.40
N MET A 611 -51.17 9.89 -1.84
CA MET A 611 -52.23 9.24 -1.06
C MET A 611 -52.50 9.92 0.29
N THR A 612 -51.47 10.53 0.90
CA THR A 612 -51.58 11.23 2.19
C THR A 612 -52.21 12.62 2.04
N GLN A 613 -52.08 13.25 0.87
CA GLN A 613 -52.67 14.55 0.54
C GLN A 613 -54.04 14.45 -0.15
N ALA A 614 -54.53 13.23 -0.44
CA ALA A 614 -55.75 13.03 -1.19
C ALA A 614 -57.02 13.27 -0.35
N PHE A 615 -57.90 14.15 -0.84
CA PHE A 615 -59.29 14.22 -0.40
C PHE A 615 -60.09 13.05 -1.02
N GLY A 616 -61.21 12.67 -0.38
CA GLY A 616 -62.08 11.59 -0.88
C GLY A 616 -62.57 11.81 -2.32
N VAL A 617 -62.81 10.73 -3.04
CA VAL A 617 -63.36 10.76 -4.40
C VAL A 617 -64.89 10.77 -4.38
N TYR A 618 -65.51 11.45 -5.32
CA TYR A 618 -66.95 11.37 -5.57
C TYR A 618 -67.24 10.20 -6.50
N LYS A 619 -68.44 9.60 -6.36
CA LYS A 619 -68.86 8.41 -7.12
C LYS A 619 -70.15 8.69 -7.87
N THR A 620 -70.19 8.31 -9.13
CA THR A 620 -71.42 8.25 -9.95
C THR A 620 -71.59 6.83 -10.48
N GLU A 621 -72.81 6.31 -10.38
CA GLU A 621 -73.19 4.99 -10.90
C GLU A 621 -74.12 5.16 -12.10
N GLU A 622 -73.84 4.43 -13.17
CA GLU A 622 -74.64 4.43 -14.39
C GLU A 622 -75.17 3.00 -14.62
N ILE A 623 -76.44 2.78 -14.27
CA ILE A 623 -77.13 1.51 -14.46
C ILE A 623 -77.52 1.38 -15.93
N GLN A 624 -77.08 0.31 -16.58
CA GLN A 624 -77.38 -0.02 -17.97
C GLN A 624 -78.71 -0.79 -18.08
N ASP A 625 -79.26 -0.87 -19.28
CA ASP A 625 -80.55 -1.55 -19.54
C ASP A 625 -80.55 -3.05 -19.18
N ASP A 626 -79.37 -3.68 -19.17
CA ASP A 626 -79.17 -5.08 -18.78
C ASP A 626 -78.97 -5.28 -17.26
N GLY A 627 -79.06 -4.19 -16.48
CA GLY A 627 -78.86 -4.19 -15.03
C GLY A 627 -77.38 -4.13 -14.59
N SER A 628 -76.42 -4.11 -15.53
CA SER A 628 -75.01 -3.90 -15.22
C SER A 628 -74.74 -2.43 -14.83
N ILE A 629 -73.66 -2.19 -14.09
CA ILE A 629 -73.33 -0.86 -13.55
C ILE A 629 -71.94 -0.45 -14.04
N ILE A 630 -71.86 0.75 -14.62
CA ILE A 630 -70.59 1.43 -14.87
C ILE A 630 -70.31 2.36 -13.69
N TYR A 631 -69.10 2.31 -13.16
CA TYR A 631 -68.67 3.15 -12.05
C TYR A 631 -67.76 4.27 -12.54
N TYR A 632 -68.05 5.50 -12.13
CA TYR A 632 -67.17 6.64 -12.29
C TYR A 632 -66.75 7.15 -10.91
N MET A 633 -65.45 7.18 -10.65
CA MET A 633 -64.86 7.94 -9.54
C MET A 633 -64.27 9.23 -10.10
N HIS A 634 -64.46 10.36 -9.42
CA HIS A 634 -64.08 11.66 -9.97
C HIS A 634 -63.79 12.69 -8.85
N ASN A 635 -63.09 13.78 -9.21
CA ASN A 635 -62.46 14.70 -8.25
C ASN A 635 -63.25 15.98 -7.94
N LYS A 636 -64.46 16.15 -8.50
CA LYS A 636 -65.40 17.25 -8.21
C LYS A 636 -66.76 16.71 -7.80
N PRO A 637 -67.67 17.51 -7.21
CA PRO A 637 -68.97 17.01 -6.78
C PRO A 637 -69.82 16.38 -7.89
N THR A 638 -69.68 16.88 -9.12
CA THR A 638 -70.36 16.35 -10.31
C THR A 638 -69.37 15.79 -11.32
N LEU A 639 -69.82 14.80 -12.09
CA LEU A 639 -69.01 14.16 -13.14
C LEU A 639 -68.64 15.15 -14.25
N GLU A 640 -69.54 16.07 -14.59
CA GLU A 640 -69.37 17.05 -15.68
C GLU A 640 -68.30 18.11 -15.37
N GLU A 641 -68.10 18.45 -14.09
CA GLU A 641 -67.07 19.40 -13.65
C GLU A 641 -65.70 18.74 -13.46
N SER A 642 -65.65 17.40 -13.46
CA SER A 642 -64.45 16.64 -13.14
C SER A 642 -63.54 16.45 -14.35
N GLN A 643 -62.30 16.89 -14.23
CA GLN A 643 -61.27 16.66 -15.25
C GLN A 643 -60.57 15.32 -15.03
N THR A 644 -60.44 14.87 -13.78
CA THR A 644 -59.88 13.56 -13.46
C THR A 644 -61.01 12.58 -13.17
N ILE A 645 -61.13 11.57 -14.04
CA ILE A 645 -62.19 10.57 -13.99
C ILE A 645 -61.55 9.19 -14.06
N TRP A 646 -61.87 8.33 -13.10
CA TRP A 646 -61.57 6.91 -13.16
C TRP A 646 -62.85 6.15 -13.50
N LYS A 647 -62.84 5.41 -14.60
CA LYS A 647 -63.99 4.64 -15.09
C LYS A 647 -63.70 3.15 -14.97
N MET A 648 -64.65 2.42 -14.39
CA MET A 648 -64.65 0.97 -14.34
C MET A 648 -65.82 0.43 -15.17
N THR A 649 -65.49 -0.44 -16.11
CA THR A 649 -66.45 -1.20 -16.93
C THR A 649 -66.14 -2.69 -16.81
N ALA A 650 -66.96 -3.55 -17.41
CA ALA A 650 -66.67 -4.99 -17.46
C ALA A 650 -65.32 -5.33 -18.15
N ASN A 651 -64.84 -4.45 -19.04
CA ASN A 651 -63.68 -4.75 -19.90
C ASN A 651 -62.42 -3.95 -19.55
N ALA A 652 -62.52 -2.89 -18.73
CA ALA A 652 -61.39 -2.03 -18.45
C ALA A 652 -61.56 -1.18 -17.19
N PHE A 653 -60.43 -0.87 -16.57
CA PHE A 653 -60.29 0.18 -15.57
C PHE A 653 -59.27 1.20 -16.04
N ALA A 654 -59.69 2.44 -16.24
CA ALA A 654 -58.86 3.49 -16.82
C ALA A 654 -59.07 4.84 -16.16
N VAL A 655 -58.05 5.70 -16.26
CA VAL A 655 -58.08 7.10 -15.83
C VAL A 655 -58.04 8.02 -17.04
N SER A 656 -58.81 9.09 -16.95
CA SER A 656 -58.77 10.25 -17.84
C SER A 656 -58.43 11.48 -17.01
N THR A 657 -57.60 12.36 -17.56
CA THR A 657 -57.23 13.65 -16.95
C THR A 657 -57.73 14.85 -17.75
N ASP A 658 -58.62 14.63 -18.72
CA ASP A 658 -59.16 15.65 -19.61
C ASP A 658 -60.70 15.63 -19.72
N GLY A 659 -61.36 15.15 -18.66
CA GLY A 659 -62.83 15.11 -18.56
C GLY A 659 -63.46 13.97 -19.36
N GLY A 660 -62.77 12.83 -19.50
CA GLY A 660 -63.28 11.64 -20.16
C GLY A 660 -63.10 11.62 -21.69
N LYS A 661 -62.30 12.53 -22.26
CA LYS A 661 -62.05 12.60 -23.71
C LYS A 661 -60.98 11.61 -24.14
N ASN A 662 -59.89 11.49 -23.38
CA ASN A 662 -58.83 10.52 -23.58
C ASN A 662 -58.54 9.75 -22.29
N TRP A 663 -58.17 8.47 -22.43
CA TRP A 663 -57.82 7.58 -21.34
C TRP A 663 -56.32 7.32 -21.38
N ASN A 664 -55.56 8.07 -20.58
CA ASN A 664 -54.11 8.14 -20.67
C ASN A 664 -53.39 7.05 -19.87
N ALA A 665 -54.08 6.34 -18.98
CA ALA A 665 -53.56 5.14 -18.35
C ALA A 665 -54.70 4.18 -17.93
N GLY A 666 -54.41 2.88 -17.88
CA GLY A 666 -55.38 1.87 -17.48
C GLY A 666 -54.96 0.45 -17.83
N MET A 667 -55.82 -0.49 -17.48
CA MET A 667 -55.69 -1.90 -17.80
C MET A 667 -57.01 -2.45 -18.34
N ASP A 668 -56.92 -3.33 -19.32
CA ASP A 668 -58.08 -4.04 -19.87
C ASP A 668 -58.18 -5.49 -19.39
N SER A 669 -59.31 -6.13 -19.64
CA SER A 669 -59.59 -7.53 -19.28
C SER A 669 -58.73 -8.55 -20.03
N SER A 670 -57.96 -8.12 -21.05
CA SER A 670 -57.03 -8.94 -21.80
C SER A 670 -55.60 -8.88 -21.24
N GLY A 671 -55.37 -8.11 -20.18
CA GLY A 671 -54.07 -7.96 -19.55
C GLY A 671 -53.16 -6.93 -20.23
N ASN A 672 -53.69 -6.12 -21.16
CA ASN A 672 -52.92 -5.01 -21.70
C ASN A 672 -52.92 -3.85 -20.69
N ALA A 673 -51.77 -3.22 -20.52
CA ALA A 673 -51.62 -2.04 -19.68
C ALA A 673 -51.10 -0.86 -20.51
N VAL A 674 -51.73 0.30 -20.33
CA VAL A 674 -51.24 1.58 -20.83
C VAL A 674 -50.81 2.39 -19.60
N VAL A 675 -49.51 2.66 -19.49
CA VAL A 675 -48.94 3.39 -18.35
C VAL A 675 -47.83 4.33 -18.82
N ASN A 676 -47.69 5.47 -18.15
CA ASN A 676 -46.63 6.43 -18.45
C ASN A 676 -45.26 5.98 -17.89
N VAL A 677 -45.27 5.28 -16.76
CA VAL A 677 -44.08 4.73 -16.10
C VAL A 677 -44.44 3.38 -15.50
N LEU A 678 -43.62 2.35 -15.77
CA LEU A 678 -43.70 1.04 -15.12
C LEU A 678 -42.50 0.87 -14.19
N SER A 679 -42.74 0.85 -12.88
CA SER A 679 -41.75 0.49 -11.86
C SER A 679 -42.19 -0.83 -11.21
N ALA A 680 -41.42 -1.91 -11.44
CA ALA A 680 -41.74 -3.25 -10.99
C ALA A 680 -40.49 -3.99 -10.52
N ILE A 681 -40.65 -4.85 -9.50
CA ILE A 681 -39.59 -5.78 -9.06
C ILE A 681 -39.63 -6.98 -10.01
N GLY A 682 -38.79 -6.91 -11.05
CA GLY A 682 -38.69 -7.92 -12.09
C GLY A 682 -39.71 -7.73 -13.22
N ILE A 683 -39.24 -7.92 -14.46
CA ILE A 683 -40.08 -7.98 -15.67
C ILE A 683 -39.62 -9.20 -16.46
N THR A 684 -40.47 -10.23 -16.55
CA THR A 684 -40.27 -11.37 -17.45
C THR A 684 -41.13 -11.14 -18.69
N ALA A 685 -40.50 -11.00 -19.85
CA ALA A 685 -41.18 -10.74 -21.10
C ALA A 685 -40.50 -11.52 -22.23
N ASP A 686 -41.31 -12.11 -23.11
CA ASP A 686 -40.79 -12.71 -24.33
C ASP A 686 -40.28 -11.62 -25.28
N TRP A 687 -41.06 -10.55 -25.48
CA TRP A 687 -40.75 -9.46 -26.41
C TRP A 687 -40.76 -8.09 -25.72
N ILE A 688 -39.71 -7.30 -25.94
CA ILE A 688 -39.63 -5.88 -25.57
C ILE A 688 -39.39 -5.08 -26.86
N ARG A 689 -40.34 -4.19 -27.21
CA ARG A 689 -40.20 -3.26 -28.34
C ARG A 689 -40.09 -1.85 -27.80
N ALA A 690 -38.91 -1.25 -27.90
CA ALA A 690 -38.63 0.11 -27.45
C ALA A 690 -37.84 0.86 -28.53
N GLY A 691 -37.94 2.20 -28.55
CA GLY A 691 -37.17 3.03 -29.48
C GLY A 691 -35.69 3.06 -29.11
N GLU A 692 -35.39 3.66 -27.97
CA GLU A 692 -34.06 3.64 -27.35
C GLU A 692 -34.12 2.82 -26.05
N MET A 693 -33.35 1.74 -25.99
CA MET A 693 -33.09 1.01 -24.75
C MET A 693 -31.72 1.45 -24.24
N SER A 694 -31.68 2.37 -23.28
CA SER A 694 -30.42 2.71 -22.62
C SER A 694 -30.05 1.63 -21.60
N ALA A 695 -28.88 1.00 -21.80
CA ALA A 695 -28.29 0.04 -20.88
C ALA A 695 -27.36 0.69 -19.84
N ASP A 696 -27.29 2.02 -19.82
CA ASP A 696 -26.55 2.84 -18.85
C ASP A 696 -26.88 2.52 -17.37
N ARG A 697 -28.04 1.90 -17.10
CA ARG A 697 -28.50 1.48 -15.78
C ARG A 697 -28.49 -0.04 -15.53
N ILE A 698 -27.91 -0.87 -16.41
CA ILE A 698 -27.58 -2.27 -16.06
C ILE A 698 -26.31 -2.26 -15.19
N LYS A 699 -26.44 -1.84 -13.93
CA LYS A 699 -25.34 -1.79 -12.97
C LYS A 699 -25.31 -3.08 -12.14
N GLY A 700 -24.24 -3.87 -12.29
CA GLY A 700 -24.02 -5.10 -11.51
C GLY A 700 -24.70 -6.38 -12.05
N GLY A 701 -25.34 -6.32 -13.22
CA GLY A 701 -25.96 -7.48 -13.86
C GLY A 701 -25.15 -8.01 -15.04
N THR A 702 -25.21 -9.32 -15.29
CA THR A 702 -24.67 -9.95 -16.51
C THR A 702 -25.75 -10.03 -17.58
N LEU A 703 -25.50 -9.47 -18.77
CA LEU A 703 -26.30 -9.79 -19.96
C LEU A 703 -25.85 -11.14 -20.50
N THR A 704 -26.51 -12.22 -20.08
CA THR A 704 -26.20 -13.58 -20.54
C THR A 704 -26.97 -13.89 -21.83
N LEU A 705 -26.27 -13.90 -22.95
CA LEU A 705 -26.78 -14.37 -24.25
C LEU A 705 -26.30 -15.82 -24.46
N GLY A 706 -27.07 -16.83 -24.08
CA GLY A 706 -26.57 -18.21 -24.15
C GLY A 706 -26.88 -19.09 -22.94
N GLY A 707 -26.33 -20.32 -22.96
CA GLY A 707 -26.36 -21.26 -21.83
C GLY A 707 -27.37 -22.41 -21.97
N SER A 708 -27.30 -23.46 -21.16
CA SER A 708 -28.12 -24.66 -21.39
C SER A 708 -29.63 -24.43 -21.15
N GLY A 709 -30.42 -24.38 -22.23
CA GLY A 709 -31.84 -23.97 -22.26
C GLY A 709 -32.10 -22.61 -22.94
N ASN A 710 -31.03 -21.86 -23.22
CA ASN A 710 -30.97 -20.69 -24.10
C ASN A 710 -29.62 -20.70 -24.86
N GLN A 711 -29.24 -21.83 -25.46
CA GLN A 711 -27.85 -22.13 -25.91
C GLN A 711 -27.45 -21.30 -27.15
N GLY A 712 -26.21 -20.78 -27.18
CA GLY A 712 -25.62 -20.15 -28.38
C GLY A 712 -26.15 -18.76 -28.72
N GLY A 713 -26.44 -17.94 -27.69
CA GLY A 713 -26.97 -16.59 -27.85
C GLY A 713 -26.13 -15.72 -28.78
N VAL A 714 -26.82 -14.78 -29.44
CA VAL A 714 -26.26 -13.97 -30.52
C VAL A 714 -26.52 -12.50 -30.24
N LEU A 715 -25.47 -11.69 -30.23
CA LEU A 715 -25.57 -10.24 -30.42
C LEU A 715 -25.42 -9.95 -31.92
N LYS A 716 -26.45 -9.40 -32.57
CA LYS A 716 -26.41 -9.02 -33.99
C LYS A 716 -26.56 -7.52 -34.16
N VAL A 717 -25.62 -6.91 -34.89
CA VAL A 717 -25.65 -5.49 -35.27
C VAL A 717 -25.97 -5.39 -36.76
N GLN A 718 -27.02 -4.66 -37.11
CA GLN A 718 -27.47 -4.40 -38.48
C GLN A 718 -27.32 -2.92 -38.84
N ASP A 719 -27.11 -2.61 -40.12
CA ASP A 719 -27.20 -1.24 -40.61
C ASP A 719 -28.65 -0.82 -40.91
N ALA A 720 -28.85 0.43 -41.34
CA ALA A 720 -30.17 0.98 -41.66
C ALA A 720 -30.93 0.24 -42.79
N SER A 721 -30.25 -0.61 -43.58
CA SER A 721 -30.87 -1.46 -44.60
C SER A 721 -31.28 -2.84 -44.07
N GLY A 722 -30.96 -3.15 -42.80
CA GLY A 722 -31.14 -4.45 -42.18
C GLY A 722 -29.98 -5.43 -42.42
N SER A 723 -28.91 -5.01 -43.09
CA SER A 723 -27.75 -5.86 -43.38
C SER A 723 -26.85 -6.02 -42.15
N GLN A 724 -26.39 -7.25 -41.86
CA GLN A 724 -25.53 -7.52 -40.70
C GLN A 724 -24.11 -6.95 -40.89
N VAL A 725 -23.69 -6.08 -39.97
CA VAL A 725 -22.35 -5.45 -39.93
C VAL A 725 -21.48 -5.95 -38.79
N GLY A 726 -22.06 -6.58 -37.77
CA GLY A 726 -21.34 -7.21 -36.66
C GLY A 726 -22.14 -8.35 -36.01
N ILE A 727 -21.44 -9.36 -35.52
CA ILE A 727 -22.02 -10.47 -34.76
C ILE A 727 -21.08 -10.91 -33.64
N TRP A 728 -21.65 -11.22 -32.48
CA TRP A 728 -20.99 -11.95 -31.41
C TRP A 728 -21.80 -13.19 -31.11
N ASP A 729 -21.23 -14.36 -31.36
CA ASP A 729 -21.87 -15.66 -31.18
C ASP A 729 -20.89 -16.69 -30.57
N LYS A 730 -21.30 -17.97 -30.55
CA LYS A 730 -20.49 -19.08 -30.01
C LYS A 730 -19.12 -19.26 -30.70
N ASP A 731 -18.96 -18.76 -31.93
CA ASP A 731 -17.73 -18.90 -32.73
C ASP A 731 -16.84 -17.65 -32.62
N GLY A 732 -17.30 -16.60 -31.91
CA GLY A 732 -16.52 -15.43 -31.54
C GLY A 732 -17.10 -14.11 -32.05
N ILE A 733 -16.24 -13.08 -32.14
CA ILE A 733 -16.60 -11.73 -32.62
C ILE A 733 -16.26 -11.63 -34.11
N ASN A 734 -17.25 -11.35 -34.95
CA ASN A 734 -17.05 -11.05 -36.38
C ASN A 734 -17.66 -9.70 -36.75
N VAL A 735 -16.80 -8.75 -37.13
CA VAL A 735 -17.17 -7.39 -37.49
C VAL A 735 -16.75 -7.11 -38.93
N LYS A 736 -17.71 -6.74 -39.78
CA LYS A 736 -17.48 -6.43 -41.20
C LYS A 736 -17.10 -4.97 -41.43
N LYS A 737 -17.43 -4.08 -40.48
CA LYS A 737 -17.13 -2.63 -40.51
C LYS A 737 -16.90 -2.13 -39.08
N GLY A 738 -15.73 -1.55 -38.80
CA GLY A 738 -15.39 -0.98 -37.49
C GLY A 738 -13.88 -0.79 -37.28
N THR A 739 -13.50 -0.02 -36.25
CA THR A 739 -12.10 0.17 -35.82
C THR A 739 -11.90 -0.52 -34.46
N PHE A 740 -10.88 -1.36 -34.34
CA PHE A 740 -10.40 -1.88 -33.06
C PHE A 740 -9.25 -0.99 -32.57
N SER A 741 -9.31 -0.45 -31.35
CA SER A 741 -8.29 0.41 -30.74
C SER A 741 -8.00 -0.02 -29.31
N GLY A 742 -6.72 0.01 -28.89
CA GLY A 742 -6.26 -0.40 -27.55
C GLY A 742 -5.06 -1.36 -27.60
N SER A 743 -4.56 -1.75 -26.41
CA SER A 743 -3.57 -2.83 -26.27
C SER A 743 -4.28 -4.19 -26.31
N LEU A 744 -3.68 -5.16 -26.99
CA LEU A 744 -4.20 -6.53 -27.10
C LEU A 744 -3.30 -7.47 -26.29
N ASP A 745 -3.51 -7.50 -24.98
CA ASP A 745 -2.70 -8.28 -24.03
C ASP A 745 -3.36 -9.62 -23.72
N ALA A 746 -2.66 -10.73 -24.00
CA ALA A 746 -3.10 -12.07 -23.63
C ALA A 746 -1.95 -12.83 -22.96
N ALA A 747 -2.09 -13.14 -21.67
CA ALA A 747 -1.06 -13.88 -20.91
C ALA A 747 -0.82 -15.31 -21.45
N THR A 748 -1.81 -15.91 -22.12
CA THR A 748 -1.75 -17.29 -22.66
C THR A 748 -2.45 -17.47 -24.01
N GLY A 749 -2.95 -16.39 -24.63
CA GLY A 749 -3.74 -16.45 -25.86
C GLY A 749 -2.88 -16.59 -27.13
N THR A 750 -3.36 -17.35 -28.12
CA THR A 750 -2.73 -17.42 -29.45
C THR A 750 -3.54 -16.61 -30.46
N PHE A 751 -2.94 -15.57 -31.05
CA PHE A 751 -3.51 -14.86 -32.20
C PHE A 751 -3.07 -15.56 -33.50
N ARG A 752 -4.03 -16.07 -34.29
CA ARG A 752 -3.79 -16.69 -35.60
C ARG A 752 -4.61 -15.99 -36.68
N GLY A 753 -4.00 -15.67 -37.82
CA GLY A 753 -4.65 -15.02 -38.95
C GLY A 753 -3.66 -14.17 -39.76
N ALA A 754 -4.00 -13.86 -41.02
CA ALA A 754 -3.22 -12.93 -41.82
C ALA A 754 -3.60 -11.49 -41.46
N LEU A 755 -2.63 -10.70 -41.01
CA LEU A 755 -2.79 -9.27 -40.79
C LEU A 755 -2.56 -8.53 -42.12
N ASN A 756 -3.62 -8.38 -42.92
CA ASN A 756 -3.56 -7.74 -44.24
C ASN A 756 -4.00 -6.27 -44.18
N ALA A 757 -3.06 -5.34 -44.34
CA ALA A 757 -3.37 -3.94 -44.62
C ALA A 757 -2.99 -3.60 -46.06
N ALA A 758 -3.92 -3.84 -46.99
CA ALA A 758 -3.68 -3.63 -48.43
C ALA A 758 -3.24 -2.18 -48.77
N THR A 759 -3.58 -1.21 -47.92
CA THR A 759 -3.22 0.21 -48.08
C THR A 759 -2.82 0.90 -46.76
N GLY A 760 -2.70 0.16 -45.65
CA GLY A 760 -2.48 0.73 -44.31
C GLY A 760 -1.01 0.65 -43.86
N THR A 761 -0.63 1.50 -42.91
CA THR A 761 0.72 1.49 -42.29
C THR A 761 0.67 0.82 -40.92
N PHE A 762 1.54 -0.18 -40.68
CA PHE A 762 1.79 -0.70 -39.33
C PHE A 762 2.94 0.09 -38.68
N LYS A 763 2.71 0.67 -37.48
CA LYS A 763 3.75 1.32 -36.66
C LYS A 763 3.67 0.79 -35.23
N GLY A 764 4.81 0.43 -34.64
CA GLY A 764 4.92 -0.09 -33.27
C GLY A 764 6.14 -0.98 -33.08
N SER A 765 6.59 -1.18 -31.83
CA SER A 765 7.65 -2.11 -31.49
C SER A 765 7.09 -3.52 -31.34
N LEU A 766 7.66 -4.50 -32.03
CA LEU A 766 7.31 -5.91 -31.89
C LEU A 766 8.28 -6.55 -30.88
N SER A 767 7.80 -6.89 -29.68
CA SER A 767 8.61 -7.47 -28.60
C SER A 767 8.04 -8.81 -28.17
N ALA A 768 8.87 -9.86 -28.15
CA ALA A 768 8.54 -11.14 -27.54
C ALA A 768 9.62 -11.47 -26.51
N ALA A 769 9.36 -11.20 -25.23
CA ALA A 769 10.33 -11.39 -24.16
C ALA A 769 10.85 -12.84 -24.06
N THR A 770 10.05 -13.83 -24.48
CA THR A 770 10.42 -15.26 -24.48
C THR A 770 9.90 -16.04 -25.68
N GLY A 771 9.35 -15.35 -26.71
CA GLY A 771 8.67 -15.99 -27.85
C GLY A 771 9.51 -16.00 -29.14
N THR A 772 9.18 -16.91 -30.06
CA THR A 772 9.85 -17.04 -31.37
C THR A 772 9.05 -16.32 -32.45
N PHE A 773 9.68 -15.42 -33.20
CA PHE A 773 9.15 -14.94 -34.48
C PHE A 773 9.65 -15.84 -35.61
N SER A 774 8.74 -16.52 -36.31
CA SER A 774 9.05 -17.41 -37.44
C SER A 774 8.11 -17.16 -38.62
N GLY A 775 8.63 -17.10 -39.84
CA GLY A 775 7.85 -16.89 -41.06
C GLY A 775 8.62 -16.10 -42.13
N MET A 776 8.06 -16.00 -43.34
CA MET A 776 8.61 -15.15 -44.40
C MET A 776 8.17 -13.71 -44.18
N LEU A 777 9.14 -12.81 -43.97
CA LEU A 777 8.91 -11.36 -43.94
C LEU A 777 9.10 -10.81 -45.37
N SER A 778 8.02 -10.33 -46.01
CA SER A 778 8.04 -9.84 -47.40
C SER A 778 7.33 -8.50 -47.50
N ALA A 779 7.99 -7.51 -48.12
CA ALA A 779 7.40 -6.23 -48.48
C ALA A 779 7.44 -6.11 -50.00
N ALA A 780 6.30 -6.28 -50.67
CA ALA A 780 6.24 -6.30 -52.13
C ALA A 780 6.74 -4.99 -52.78
N THR A 781 6.62 -3.85 -52.08
CA THR A 781 7.06 -2.52 -52.55
C THR A 781 7.62 -1.63 -51.43
N GLY A 782 7.85 -2.17 -50.23
CA GLY A 782 8.24 -1.41 -49.03
C GLY A 782 9.71 -1.61 -48.62
N THR A 783 10.23 -0.71 -47.78
CA THR A 783 11.60 -0.76 -47.26
C THR A 783 11.65 -1.34 -45.85
N PHE A 784 12.57 -2.28 -45.57
CA PHE A 784 12.89 -2.71 -44.21
C PHE A 784 14.12 -1.96 -43.68
N THR A 785 13.99 -1.27 -42.55
CA THR A 785 15.12 -0.62 -41.85
C THR A 785 15.07 -1.00 -40.36
N GLY A 786 16.20 -1.36 -39.75
CA GLY A 786 16.24 -1.80 -38.34
C GLY A 786 17.58 -2.37 -37.88
N LYS A 787 17.76 -2.50 -36.54
CA LYS A 787 18.95 -3.06 -35.88
C LYS A 787 18.58 -4.42 -35.24
N ILE A 788 19.37 -5.47 -35.50
CA ILE A 788 19.21 -6.79 -34.87
C ILE A 788 20.15 -6.84 -33.64
N MET A 789 19.60 -6.86 -32.43
CA MET A 789 20.34 -6.84 -31.16
C MET A 789 19.68 -7.80 -30.14
N SER A 790 20.48 -8.50 -29.33
CA SER A 790 20.03 -9.31 -28.19
C SER A 790 20.89 -8.99 -26.98
N ASP A 791 20.30 -8.97 -25.80
CA ASP A 791 20.98 -8.50 -24.58
C ASP A 791 21.93 -9.56 -23.97
N ASN A 792 21.82 -10.84 -24.38
CA ASN A 792 22.79 -11.90 -24.06
C ASN A 792 22.62 -13.11 -25.02
N GLY A 793 23.54 -13.28 -25.99
CA GLY A 793 23.53 -14.42 -26.91
C GLY A 793 24.44 -14.26 -28.13
N TRP A 794 24.72 -15.37 -28.82
CA TRP A 794 25.47 -15.39 -30.08
C TRP A 794 24.54 -14.96 -31.23
N HIS A 795 24.97 -13.96 -32.01
CA HIS A 795 24.25 -13.53 -33.21
C HIS A 795 24.77 -14.30 -34.41
N TRP A 796 23.88 -14.98 -35.14
CA TRP A 796 24.20 -15.57 -36.43
C TRP A 796 23.13 -15.16 -37.44
N VAL A 797 23.58 -14.66 -38.59
CA VAL A 797 22.75 -14.44 -39.78
C VAL A 797 23.17 -15.51 -40.78
N GLN A 798 22.37 -16.56 -40.91
CA GLN A 798 22.60 -17.57 -41.95
C GLN A 798 22.10 -17.02 -43.28
N ILE A 799 23.01 -16.83 -44.22
CA ILE A 799 22.68 -16.53 -45.62
C ILE A 799 22.70 -17.86 -46.37
N ASP A 800 21.53 -18.49 -46.50
CA ASP A 800 21.40 -19.70 -47.31
C ASP A 800 21.53 -19.30 -48.80
N ASN A 801 22.46 -19.93 -49.53
CA ASN A 801 22.91 -19.57 -50.90
C ASN A 801 23.86 -18.37 -51.07
N GLY A 802 24.53 -17.89 -50.01
CA GLY A 802 25.80 -17.14 -50.15
C GLY A 802 25.77 -15.75 -50.79
N TYR A 803 24.61 -15.14 -51.03
CA TYR A 803 24.52 -13.80 -51.62
C TYR A 803 23.87 -12.78 -50.66
N MET A 804 24.63 -11.74 -50.30
CA MET A 804 24.13 -10.49 -49.75
C MET A 804 24.05 -9.48 -50.91
N GLN A 805 22.85 -9.09 -51.35
CA GLN A 805 22.65 -8.18 -52.50
C GLN A 805 21.80 -6.98 -52.11
N GLY A 806 22.21 -5.78 -52.52
CA GLY A 806 21.41 -4.56 -52.43
C GLY A 806 21.52 -3.75 -53.73
N GLY A 807 20.39 -3.29 -54.26
CA GLY A 807 20.34 -2.41 -55.43
C GLY A 807 18.95 -1.83 -55.66
N GLU A 808 18.89 -0.55 -56.03
CA GLU A 808 17.70 0.11 -56.58
C GLU A 808 17.96 0.54 -58.04
N SER A 809 16.88 0.56 -58.80
CA SER A 809 16.72 1.06 -60.16
C SER A 809 17.20 2.50 -60.36
N ASN A 810 17.94 2.69 -61.44
CA ASN A 810 18.27 3.96 -62.11
C ASN A 810 19.34 4.87 -61.49
N ARG A 811 20.58 4.52 -61.89
CA ARG A 811 21.81 5.32 -61.98
C ARG A 811 22.49 5.61 -60.63
N ASP A 812 23.74 5.13 -60.59
CA ASP A 812 24.73 5.17 -59.53
C ASP A 812 24.59 4.10 -58.42
N PHE A 813 25.26 2.97 -58.66
CA PHE A 813 25.36 1.82 -57.78
C PHE A 813 26.24 2.13 -56.56
N THR A 814 25.62 2.22 -55.37
CA THR A 814 26.34 2.19 -54.09
C THR A 814 25.68 1.20 -53.11
N GLY A 815 25.51 -0.04 -53.58
CA GLY A 815 25.21 -1.19 -52.72
C GLY A 815 26.49 -1.94 -52.37
N TYR A 816 27.12 -1.59 -51.26
CA TYR A 816 28.28 -2.27 -50.66
C TYR A 816 28.15 -2.22 -49.13
N VAL A 817 28.95 -3.00 -48.39
CA VAL A 817 29.23 -2.73 -46.97
C VAL A 817 29.87 -1.34 -46.90
N ALA A 818 29.11 -0.32 -46.50
CA ALA A 818 29.47 1.09 -46.71
C ALA A 818 30.85 1.52 -46.17
N PHE A 819 31.86 1.54 -47.05
CA PHE A 819 32.97 2.50 -47.09
C PHE A 819 32.45 3.94 -47.27
N ASN A 820 32.23 4.72 -46.21
CA ASN A 820 32.02 6.16 -46.43
C ASN A 820 33.29 6.99 -46.22
N THR A 821 33.39 7.85 -47.21
CA THR A 821 34.32 8.88 -47.58
C THR A 821 34.33 10.06 -46.60
N ILE A 822 35.52 10.67 -46.52
CA ILE A 822 35.84 12.03 -46.09
C ILE A 822 36.39 12.21 -44.66
N ALA A 823 37.62 12.74 -44.67
CA ALA A 823 38.40 13.41 -43.62
C ALA A 823 39.21 12.54 -42.63
N ALA A 824 40.27 11.89 -43.12
CA ALA A 824 41.48 11.69 -42.31
C ALA A 824 42.71 12.23 -43.07
N SER A 825 43.51 13.04 -42.39
CA SER A 825 44.63 13.85 -42.94
C SER A 825 45.84 13.08 -43.47
N THR A 826 45.77 11.74 -43.53
CA THR A 826 46.92 10.87 -43.85
C THR A 826 46.82 10.15 -45.20
N GLY A 827 45.77 10.39 -45.99
CA GLY A 827 45.72 9.97 -47.40
C GLY A 827 45.84 8.47 -47.70
N THR A 828 45.52 7.58 -46.75
CA THR A 828 45.52 6.12 -46.99
C THR A 828 44.10 5.58 -47.09
N TYR A 829 43.79 4.87 -48.18
CA TYR A 829 42.47 4.29 -48.48
C TYR A 829 42.44 2.80 -48.11
N GLY A 830 41.42 2.34 -47.37
CA GLY A 830 41.19 0.92 -47.12
C GLY A 830 40.24 0.60 -45.97
N THR A 831 39.62 -0.59 -45.99
CA THR A 831 38.75 -1.14 -44.93
C THR A 831 39.47 -1.16 -43.59
N ARG A 832 38.92 -0.55 -42.53
CA ARG A 832 39.41 -0.76 -41.16
C ARG A 832 38.50 -1.71 -40.42
N ILE A 833 39.03 -2.87 -40.07
CA ILE A 833 38.41 -3.82 -39.13
C ILE A 833 39.25 -3.73 -37.86
N ALA A 834 38.69 -3.20 -36.76
CA ALA A 834 39.41 -2.92 -35.52
C ALA A 834 38.75 -3.66 -34.33
N GLY A 835 39.55 -4.39 -33.55
CA GLY A 835 39.16 -5.28 -32.44
C GLY A 835 40.35 -6.16 -32.03
N LYS A 836 40.22 -6.99 -31.00
CA LYS A 836 41.27 -7.97 -30.65
C LYS A 836 40.89 -9.32 -31.28
N GLY A 837 41.41 -9.63 -32.48
CA GLY A 837 41.13 -10.88 -33.24
C GLY A 837 39.96 -10.79 -34.24
N ILE A 838 40.16 -10.15 -35.39
CA ILE A 838 39.10 -9.35 -36.02
C ILE A 838 38.55 -9.87 -37.35
N LEU A 839 39.09 -10.93 -37.93
CA LEU A 839 38.47 -11.60 -39.07
C LEU A 839 39.04 -13.01 -39.23
N ALA A 840 38.20 -14.04 -39.10
CA ALA A 840 38.56 -15.42 -39.38
C ALA A 840 37.78 -15.89 -40.60
N LEU A 841 38.47 -15.99 -41.75
CA LEU A 841 37.94 -16.64 -42.95
C LEU A 841 38.29 -18.13 -42.86
N LEU A 842 37.40 -18.92 -42.25
CA LEU A 842 37.56 -20.36 -42.10
C LEU A 842 37.06 -21.05 -43.38
N SER A 843 37.86 -20.99 -44.45
CA SER A 843 37.67 -21.78 -45.66
C SER A 843 38.84 -22.74 -45.85
N ARG A 844 38.58 -23.92 -46.41
CA ARG A 844 39.64 -24.89 -46.77
C ARG A 844 40.47 -24.40 -47.96
N ASP A 845 39.83 -23.68 -48.86
CA ASP A 845 40.40 -23.13 -50.08
C ASP A 845 40.04 -21.63 -50.15
N ILE A 846 41.04 -20.75 -50.04
CA ILE A 846 40.89 -19.32 -50.32
C ILE A 846 41.59 -19.08 -51.65
N GLY A 847 40.83 -18.69 -52.66
CA GLY A 847 41.38 -18.38 -53.97
C GLY A 847 41.15 -16.92 -54.36
N VAL A 848 42.03 -16.42 -55.21
CA VAL A 848 41.99 -15.04 -55.73
C VAL A 848 41.78 -15.12 -57.23
N ALA A 849 40.94 -14.24 -57.76
CA ALA A 849 40.71 -14.13 -59.20
C ALA A 849 40.74 -12.66 -59.63
N SER A 850 41.00 -12.44 -60.92
CA SER A 850 40.84 -11.14 -61.57
C SER A 850 39.38 -10.71 -61.57
N TYR A 851 39.12 -9.41 -61.72
CA TYR A 851 37.76 -8.88 -61.85
C TYR A 851 36.98 -9.61 -62.97
N ALA A 852 35.78 -10.09 -62.65
CA ALA A 852 34.89 -10.78 -63.57
C ALA A 852 33.46 -10.26 -63.40
N SER A 853 32.69 -10.21 -64.50
CA SER A 853 31.31 -9.73 -64.48
C SER A 853 30.36 -10.77 -63.86
N ILE A 854 29.24 -10.31 -63.32
CA ILE A 854 28.25 -11.19 -62.68
C ILE A 854 27.78 -12.28 -63.67
N ASN A 855 27.74 -13.54 -63.20
CA ASN A 855 27.42 -14.76 -63.97
C ASN A 855 28.48 -15.26 -64.96
N SER A 856 29.72 -14.76 -64.91
CA SER A 856 30.82 -15.38 -65.66
C SER A 856 31.46 -16.50 -64.85
N ASP A 857 31.83 -17.60 -65.52
CA ASP A 857 32.65 -18.65 -64.92
C ASP A 857 34.04 -18.07 -64.64
N VAL A 858 34.46 -18.12 -63.37
CA VAL A 858 35.77 -17.60 -62.94
C VAL A 858 36.65 -18.76 -62.52
N THR A 859 37.79 -18.92 -63.19
CA THR A 859 38.83 -19.86 -62.74
C THR A 859 39.51 -19.28 -61.52
N VAL A 860 39.33 -19.94 -60.38
CA VAL A 860 39.91 -19.54 -59.10
C VAL A 860 41.23 -20.28 -58.89
N THR A 861 42.33 -19.56 -58.67
CA THR A 861 43.63 -20.18 -58.34
C THR A 861 43.79 -20.25 -56.83
N THR A 862 44.01 -21.45 -56.30
CA THR A 862 44.33 -21.72 -54.90
C THR A 862 45.84 -22.02 -54.79
N GLY A 863 46.51 -21.45 -53.79
CA GLY A 863 47.99 -21.52 -53.70
C GLY A 863 48.52 -22.90 -53.29
N GLU A 864 49.67 -23.30 -53.87
CA GLU A 864 50.48 -24.43 -53.41
C GLU A 864 51.77 -23.96 -52.69
N SER A 865 52.38 -24.81 -51.86
CA SER A 865 53.60 -24.46 -51.11
C SER A 865 54.82 -24.35 -52.05
N GLY A 866 55.61 -23.29 -51.91
CA GLY A 866 56.75 -23.00 -52.77
C GLY A 866 57.85 -22.18 -52.09
N SER A 867 59.02 -22.11 -52.71
CA SER A 867 60.16 -21.31 -52.25
C SER A 867 60.68 -20.39 -53.33
N ILE A 868 61.09 -19.17 -52.96
CA ILE A 868 61.81 -18.24 -53.84
C ILE A 868 63.17 -17.89 -53.25
N PHE A 869 64.14 -17.59 -54.11
CA PHE A 869 65.45 -17.10 -53.67
C PHE A 869 65.44 -15.57 -53.70
N VAL A 870 65.89 -14.96 -52.60
CA VAL A 870 66.07 -13.52 -52.48
C VAL A 870 67.56 -13.24 -52.31
N ALA A 871 68.12 -12.44 -53.21
CA ALA A 871 69.49 -11.97 -53.11
C ALA A 871 69.57 -10.88 -52.03
N THR A 872 70.42 -11.07 -51.03
CA THR A 872 70.74 -10.09 -49.99
C THR A 872 72.22 -9.74 -50.04
N ASP A 873 72.60 -8.64 -49.40
CA ASP A 873 74.00 -8.19 -49.32
C ASP A 873 74.62 -7.94 -50.70
N LEU A 874 73.89 -7.22 -51.57
CA LEU A 874 74.36 -6.84 -52.89
C LEU A 874 75.42 -5.73 -52.76
N GLU A 875 76.67 -6.07 -53.02
CA GLU A 875 77.77 -5.12 -53.16
C GLU A 875 78.05 -4.89 -54.64
N ILE A 876 78.24 -3.62 -55.02
CA ILE A 876 78.52 -3.20 -56.40
C ILE A 876 79.80 -2.37 -56.38
N GLU A 877 80.81 -2.81 -57.12
CA GLU A 877 82.09 -2.10 -57.24
C GLU A 877 82.42 -1.83 -58.71
N ALA A 878 82.95 -0.64 -58.99
CA ALA A 878 83.48 -0.29 -60.29
C ALA A 878 84.88 -0.90 -60.45
N LEU A 879 85.13 -1.53 -61.58
CA LEU A 879 86.43 -2.06 -61.95
C LEU A 879 87.21 -1.02 -62.76
N ASP A 880 88.53 -1.00 -62.62
CA ASP A 880 89.41 0.01 -63.22
C ASP A 880 89.41 0.01 -64.77
N ASP A 881 88.85 -1.02 -65.39
CA ASP A 881 88.65 -1.13 -66.85
C ASP A 881 87.33 -0.49 -67.34
N GLY A 882 86.57 0.12 -66.44
CA GLY A 882 85.27 0.73 -66.71
C GLY A 882 84.09 -0.25 -66.65
N GLY A 883 84.30 -1.50 -66.23
CA GLY A 883 83.25 -2.46 -65.89
C GLY A 883 82.68 -2.26 -64.49
N VAL A 884 81.58 -2.95 -64.17
CA VAL A 884 81.00 -3.02 -62.82
C VAL A 884 80.87 -4.49 -62.42
N SER A 885 81.34 -4.83 -61.22
CA SER A 885 81.16 -6.13 -60.59
C SER A 885 80.09 -6.04 -59.51
N TRP A 886 79.26 -7.07 -59.39
CA TRP A 886 78.35 -7.23 -58.26
C TRP A 886 78.49 -8.59 -57.61
N SER A 887 78.40 -8.63 -56.28
CA SER A 887 78.34 -9.87 -55.50
C SER A 887 77.17 -9.81 -54.53
N TYR A 888 76.51 -10.95 -54.29
CA TYR A 888 75.38 -11.05 -53.38
C TYR A 888 75.32 -12.45 -52.75
N THR A 889 74.62 -12.56 -51.61
CA THR A 889 74.33 -13.83 -50.95
C THR A 889 72.87 -14.21 -51.18
N ASN A 890 72.60 -15.45 -51.60
CA ASN A 890 71.21 -15.92 -51.76
C ASN A 890 70.67 -16.47 -50.43
N ARG A 891 69.46 -16.04 -50.05
CA ARG A 891 68.65 -16.72 -49.04
C ARG A 891 67.35 -17.24 -49.62
N THR A 892 66.91 -18.41 -49.18
CA THR A 892 65.64 -19.01 -49.59
C THR A 892 64.53 -18.58 -48.64
N LEU A 893 63.44 -18.07 -49.19
CA LEU A 893 62.20 -17.81 -48.47
C LEU A 893 61.17 -18.88 -48.86
N THR A 894 60.81 -19.74 -47.91
CA THR A 894 59.86 -20.85 -48.10
C THR A 894 58.52 -20.51 -47.45
N PHE A 895 57.42 -20.67 -48.19
CA PHE A 895 56.06 -20.46 -47.67
C PHE A 895 55.40 -21.81 -47.40
N GLU A 896 55.33 -22.20 -46.11
CA GLU A 896 54.55 -23.37 -45.70
C GLU A 896 53.12 -22.93 -45.36
N LYS A 897 52.15 -23.39 -46.16
CA LYS A 897 50.71 -23.10 -46.01
C LYS A 897 50.33 -21.61 -46.17
N GLY A 898 50.93 -20.92 -47.13
CA GLY A 898 50.62 -19.52 -47.46
C GLY A 898 50.45 -19.28 -48.97
N LEU A 899 49.79 -18.17 -49.33
CA LEU A 899 49.57 -17.70 -50.71
C LEU A 899 50.88 -17.17 -51.32
N MET A 900 51.47 -17.93 -52.24
CA MET A 900 52.42 -17.42 -53.23
C MET A 900 51.64 -16.95 -54.45
N VAL A 901 51.60 -15.63 -54.70
CA VAL A 901 51.05 -15.06 -55.93
C VAL A 901 52.22 -14.49 -56.73
N THR A 902 52.69 -15.23 -57.72
CA THR A 902 53.60 -14.67 -58.73
C THR A 902 52.75 -14.03 -59.80
N ALA A 903 52.79 -12.71 -59.90
CA ALA A 903 52.47 -12.05 -61.16
C ALA A 903 53.60 -12.40 -62.15
N ILE A 904 53.25 -12.91 -63.33
CA ILE A 904 54.11 -12.82 -64.52
C ILE A 904 53.88 -11.44 -65.12
#